data_AF-A0A9P7H2B8-F1
#
_entry.id   AF-A0A9P7H2B8-F1
#
_cell.length_a   1.000
_cell.length_b   1.000
_cell.length_c   1.000
_cell.angle_alpha   90.00
_cell.angle_beta   90.00
_cell.angle_gamma   90.00
#
_symmetry.space_group_name_H-M   'P 1'
#
loop_
_entity.id
_entity.type
_entity.pdbx_description
1 polymer ?
#
loop_
_entity_poly.entity_id
_entity_poly.type
_entity_poly.pdbx_seq_one_letter_code
_entity_poly.pdbx_strand_id
1 'polypeptide(L)'
;MWSKALLALAAFALTPADAIWPVPKKISTGGKALFIDQTIDITYNGDFVCWTLPGSDSGSCNRTARLYTETLLNEQVPYTYNYQPDAGSKFSSKQIVQAGVSRALQGIFKDNFVPWKLRERGSDFEPDLQKKTWVKSLEITQTEEDDKSTFKPLAGEVDESYSLSLSEDGKASIKAKTSTGVLHGLESFLQLFFKHSSGTSWYTPHAPVSIEDKPEYPHRGILLDVARNFFEVEHIKRTIDAMSWSKLNRLHLHITDSQSWPLEIPALPKLAEKGAYHKSQTYSPDDLASIQEYGIHRGVEVILEIDMPGHIGVVELAYKDLIVAYNEKPYQWWCKEPPCGAFRMNSSDVYDFLDTLFDDLFPRIAPYSAYFHAGGDELNHNDSRLDPDVRSNETSVLAPLLQKFVDYTHGKIRDAGLAPFVWEEMITEWNMTLGKDVVIQSWLGGGAVKDLAEAGHKVIDSDYNFWYLDCGRGQWLNFDNGPAFQTYYPFNDWCGPTKSWRLIYSHDPRAGLSEEAAKLVLGGEAAVWTETIDPVNLDTIVWPRAAVMGEVLWSGRTDASGQNRSQYDAAPRLAELRERMVARGVSASPIQMTFCTQGNATELEVFDMGLVEAFLDKVSLKTSFIVLVVAYIAYCISSRIDEHRRIRRLGHYGPRIRTYAPWGLDLVARFVLDTTKQQNLACWRDAVFGAQNSWTVEARLLGLRMVFTADPANVKAILATQFGDYGKGKPFHNEWKDFLGDSIFTTDGASWHTSRQLIRPQFTRDRVSDLHCFEAHMQTLFKAIANRGPLQGEDQVVDMENLDGKELDISDLFFRYTLDVATEFLLGWDVKSLTTPKQEFAEAFNEVQRIQNIIARTGKLRHLIPKYKFWRSLNTVNHFINFYIERALRLSPEELATKAKDDHSYTFLHSLAGFTRDRKVLRDQIIAVLLAGRDTTAATLSWALYELGRYPHAVKKLRTEIVSTLGTERTPTYEHLKSMSYLKAVLNETLRLYPAVPFNVRLALKDTTLPRGGGPDGSEPLPVLKDSPVAYSTLVMQRRADLYPPVSDTFADPGIFSPDRWAHWHPKPHDYIPFNAGPRICIGQQFALTEMSYVLCRLFQKYDRVESRMKDIDGGEPVLKADIVLSPGQGVKVALWEAQKSV
;
A
#
# COMPACT_ATOMS: atom_id res chain seq x y z
N MET A 1 -10.82 -37.98 43.82
CA MET A 1 -12.24 -37.68 43.51
C MET A 1 -12.42 -36.33 42.79
N TRP A 2 -11.41 -35.76 42.12
CA TRP A 2 -11.53 -34.45 41.43
C TRP A 2 -10.78 -34.40 40.07
N SER A 3 -10.60 -35.54 39.40
CA SER A 3 -10.02 -35.60 38.02
C SER A 3 -11.05 -35.85 36.92
N LYS A 4 -12.35 -35.84 37.25
CA LYS A 4 -13.44 -36.00 36.27
C LYS A 4 -14.24 -34.71 36.01
N ALA A 5 -13.98 -33.63 36.75
CA ALA A 5 -14.66 -32.33 36.60
C ALA A 5 -13.90 -31.33 35.71
N LEU A 6 -12.60 -31.55 35.47
CA LEU A 6 -11.75 -30.67 34.65
C LEU A 6 -11.70 -31.06 33.16
N LEU A 7 -12.29 -32.19 32.80
CA LEU A 7 -12.57 -32.59 31.41
C LEU A 7 -13.95 -32.09 30.92
N ALA A 8 -14.76 -31.50 31.81
CA ALA A 8 -16.10 -31.02 31.49
C ALA A 8 -16.17 -29.51 31.18
N LEU A 9 -15.06 -28.77 31.32
CA LEU A 9 -15.01 -27.30 31.11
C LEU A 9 -13.95 -26.84 30.09
N ALA A 10 -13.26 -27.78 29.45
CA ALA A 10 -12.55 -27.58 28.17
C ALA A 10 -13.31 -28.30 27.02
N ALA A 11 -14.61 -28.49 27.22
CA ALA A 11 -15.57 -29.07 26.29
C ALA A 11 -16.57 -28.02 25.80
N PHE A 12 -16.13 -26.77 25.61
CA PHE A 12 -16.52 -26.13 24.35
C PHE A 12 -15.70 -26.84 23.29
N ALA A 13 -16.19 -28.02 22.90
CA ALA A 13 -15.86 -28.58 21.62
C ALA A 13 -16.09 -27.45 20.62
N LEU A 14 -15.00 -26.96 20.01
CA LEU A 14 -15.12 -26.48 18.64
C LEU A 14 -15.67 -27.67 17.89
N THR A 15 -16.99 -27.72 17.77
CA THR A 15 -17.71 -28.66 16.92
C THR A 15 -17.03 -28.57 15.54
N PRO A 16 -16.84 -29.69 14.83
CA PRO A 16 -16.41 -29.61 13.44
C PRO A 16 -17.39 -28.67 12.75
N ALA A 17 -16.91 -27.47 12.38
CA ALA A 17 -17.74 -26.35 11.98
C ALA A 17 -18.80 -26.83 10.98
N ASP A 18 -20.06 -26.51 11.24
CA ASP A 18 -21.17 -26.89 10.38
C ASP A 18 -20.86 -26.44 8.95
N ALA A 19 -20.62 -27.44 8.09
CA ALA A 19 -19.91 -27.32 6.83
C ALA A 19 -20.80 -26.77 5.70
N ILE A 20 -21.45 -25.63 5.94
CA ILE A 20 -22.31 -24.96 4.97
C ILE A 20 -21.72 -23.61 4.58
N TRP A 21 -21.62 -23.41 3.27
CA TRP A 21 -21.17 -22.18 2.64
C TRP A 21 -22.22 -21.63 1.65
N PRO A 22 -22.52 -20.32 1.70
CA PRO A 22 -22.25 -19.41 2.81
C PRO A 22 -22.86 -19.90 4.12
N VAL A 23 -22.30 -19.49 5.26
CA VAL A 23 -22.88 -19.79 6.58
C VAL A 23 -24.30 -19.20 6.67
N PRO A 24 -25.31 -19.99 7.05
CA PRO A 24 -26.69 -19.53 7.13
C PRO A 24 -26.94 -18.49 8.23
N LYS A 25 -28.00 -17.69 8.07
CA LYS A 25 -28.47 -16.76 9.13
C LYS A 25 -28.83 -17.47 10.44
N LYS A 26 -29.44 -18.66 10.36
CA LYS A 26 -29.65 -19.56 11.49
C LYS A 26 -29.44 -20.99 11.07
N ILE A 27 -28.70 -21.75 11.88
CA ILE A 27 -28.45 -23.17 11.69
C ILE A 27 -28.45 -23.89 13.04
N SER A 28 -29.01 -25.10 13.06
CA SER A 28 -28.89 -26.05 14.15
C SER A 28 -28.70 -27.44 13.56
N THR A 29 -27.73 -28.18 14.09
CA THR A 29 -27.39 -29.54 13.66
C THR A 29 -27.34 -30.49 14.87
N GLY A 30 -27.49 -31.79 14.61
CA GLY A 30 -27.26 -32.86 15.56
C GLY A 30 -26.03 -33.69 15.20
N GLY A 31 -25.88 -34.83 15.88
CA GLY A 31 -24.74 -35.75 15.69
C GLY A 31 -25.11 -37.11 15.10
N LYS A 32 -26.35 -37.30 14.64
CA LYS A 32 -26.81 -38.59 14.12
C LYS A 32 -26.44 -38.73 12.64
N ALA A 33 -25.74 -39.80 12.32
CA ALA A 33 -25.45 -40.15 10.93
C ALA A 33 -26.68 -40.76 10.24
N LEU A 34 -27.07 -40.20 9.10
CA LEU A 34 -28.06 -40.77 8.19
C LEU A 34 -27.42 -41.06 6.83
N PHE A 35 -27.81 -42.16 6.21
CA PHE A 35 -27.41 -42.54 4.86
C PHE A 35 -28.45 -42.05 3.85
N ILE A 36 -28.01 -41.73 2.65
CA ILE A 36 -28.87 -41.37 1.53
C ILE A 36 -28.53 -42.25 0.32
N ASP A 37 -29.56 -42.63 -0.44
CA ASP A 37 -29.42 -43.29 -1.72
C ASP A 37 -30.38 -42.69 -2.75
N GLN A 38 -30.27 -43.20 -3.97
CA GLN A 38 -31.02 -42.77 -5.14
C GLN A 38 -32.49 -43.27 -5.15
N THR A 39 -32.97 -43.85 -4.06
CA THR A 39 -34.39 -44.22 -3.86
C THR A 39 -35.15 -43.20 -3.02
N ILE A 40 -34.49 -42.11 -2.61
CA ILE A 40 -35.14 -40.97 -1.93
C ILE A 40 -36.37 -40.49 -2.70
N ASP A 41 -37.48 -40.33 -1.99
CA ASP A 41 -38.73 -39.82 -2.53
C ASP A 41 -38.71 -38.28 -2.55
N ILE A 42 -38.94 -37.67 -3.70
CA ILE A 42 -38.86 -36.20 -3.84
C ILE A 42 -40.16 -35.67 -4.39
N THR A 43 -40.77 -34.73 -3.66
CA THR A 43 -42.00 -34.06 -4.07
C THR A 43 -41.77 -32.55 -4.16
N TYR A 44 -42.51 -31.89 -5.05
CA TYR A 44 -42.58 -30.45 -5.23
C TYR A 44 -44.04 -30.04 -5.23
N ASN A 45 -44.46 -29.26 -4.22
CA ASN A 45 -45.85 -28.86 -4.00
C ASN A 45 -46.84 -30.04 -4.00
N GLY A 46 -46.41 -31.18 -3.44
CA GLY A 46 -47.20 -32.42 -3.35
C GLY A 46 -47.14 -33.31 -4.60
N ASP A 47 -46.66 -32.80 -5.73
CA ASP A 47 -46.44 -33.58 -6.95
C ASP A 47 -45.07 -34.27 -6.91
N PHE A 48 -44.96 -35.46 -7.51
CA PHE A 48 -43.69 -36.16 -7.64
C PHE A 48 -42.74 -35.41 -8.60
N VAL A 49 -41.49 -35.22 -8.19
CA VAL A 49 -40.43 -34.65 -9.05
C VAL A 49 -39.71 -35.78 -9.77
N CYS A 50 -40.01 -35.93 -11.06
CA CYS A 50 -39.34 -36.91 -11.91
C CYS A 50 -37.90 -36.48 -12.22
N TRP A 51 -36.99 -37.43 -12.24
CA TRP A 51 -35.59 -37.20 -12.61
C TRP A 51 -35.06 -38.31 -13.54
N THR A 52 -35.94 -38.97 -14.31
CA THR A 52 -35.59 -40.02 -15.30
C THR A 52 -36.00 -39.69 -16.75
N LEU A 53 -35.03 -39.85 -17.68
CA LEU A 53 -35.01 -39.75 -19.15
C LEU A 53 -35.33 -38.39 -19.80
N PRO A 54 -34.33 -37.69 -20.39
CA PRO A 54 -34.58 -36.63 -21.36
C PRO A 54 -35.31 -37.21 -22.59
N GLY A 55 -36.43 -36.62 -22.98
CA GLY A 55 -37.11 -36.91 -24.25
C GLY A 55 -38.23 -37.95 -24.25
N SER A 56 -38.78 -38.37 -23.09
CA SER A 56 -40.07 -39.08 -23.08
C SER A 56 -41.23 -38.09 -22.87
N ASP A 57 -41.95 -37.77 -23.93
CA ASP A 57 -43.15 -36.90 -23.92
C ASP A 57 -44.34 -37.44 -23.10
N SER A 58 -44.23 -38.63 -22.49
CA SER A 58 -45.26 -39.20 -21.64
C SER A 58 -44.98 -38.89 -20.17
N GLY A 59 -45.69 -37.91 -19.61
CA GLY A 59 -45.62 -37.49 -18.21
C GLY A 59 -46.06 -38.52 -17.15
N SER A 60 -45.60 -39.77 -17.21
CA SER A 60 -45.80 -40.77 -16.15
C SER A 60 -44.48 -41.38 -15.69
N CYS A 61 -43.97 -40.89 -14.56
CA CYS A 61 -42.89 -41.54 -13.82
C CYS A 61 -43.43 -42.80 -13.12
N ASN A 62 -43.28 -43.97 -13.76
CA ASN A 62 -43.73 -45.22 -13.16
C ASN A 62 -42.61 -45.88 -12.34
N ARG A 63 -42.63 -45.68 -11.01
CA ARG A 63 -41.73 -46.31 -10.02
C ARG A 63 -41.61 -47.82 -10.21
N THR A 64 -42.72 -48.48 -10.59
CA THR A 64 -42.78 -49.92 -10.80
C THR A 64 -42.02 -50.33 -12.05
N ALA A 65 -42.05 -49.53 -13.13
CA ALA A 65 -41.31 -49.82 -14.36
C ALA A 65 -39.78 -49.78 -14.12
N ARG A 66 -39.28 -48.78 -13.38
CA ARG A 66 -37.86 -48.68 -12.99
C ARG A 66 -37.39 -49.88 -12.17
N LEU A 67 -38.11 -50.21 -11.09
CA LEU A 67 -37.81 -51.36 -10.25
C LEU A 67 -37.83 -52.65 -11.07
N TYR A 68 -38.78 -52.78 -12.00
CA TYR A 68 -38.85 -53.93 -12.90
C TYR A 68 -37.63 -54.00 -13.81
N THR A 69 -37.20 -52.90 -14.44
CA THR A 69 -36.01 -52.84 -15.31
C THR A 69 -34.72 -53.13 -14.56
N GLU A 70 -34.50 -52.55 -13.37
CA GLU A 70 -33.35 -52.84 -12.51
C GLU A 70 -33.34 -54.32 -12.07
N THR A 71 -34.51 -54.90 -11.77
CA THR A 71 -34.66 -56.32 -11.43
C THR A 71 -34.42 -57.23 -12.64
N LEU A 72 -34.84 -56.82 -13.84
CA LEU A 72 -34.70 -57.60 -15.07
C LEU A 72 -33.26 -57.61 -15.61
N LEU A 73 -32.56 -56.49 -15.47
CA LEU A 73 -31.17 -56.32 -15.90
C LEU A 73 -30.16 -56.76 -14.84
N ASN A 74 -30.61 -56.98 -13.59
CA ASN A 74 -29.74 -57.22 -12.44
C ASN A 74 -28.59 -56.19 -12.32
N GLU A 75 -28.85 -55.00 -12.81
CA GLU A 75 -27.95 -53.86 -12.90
C GLU A 75 -28.75 -52.60 -12.59
N GLN A 76 -28.12 -51.66 -11.89
CA GLN A 76 -28.74 -50.37 -11.60
C GLN A 76 -28.81 -49.56 -12.91
N VAL A 77 -30.01 -49.23 -13.36
CA VAL A 77 -30.22 -48.46 -14.59
C VAL A 77 -29.58 -47.08 -14.41
N PRO A 78 -28.78 -46.58 -15.38
CA PRO A 78 -28.12 -45.29 -15.26
C PRO A 78 -29.13 -44.16 -15.12
N TYR A 79 -29.10 -43.55 -13.95
CA TYR A 79 -29.76 -42.32 -13.56
C TYR A 79 -29.59 -41.21 -14.59
N THR A 80 -30.66 -40.48 -14.92
CA THR A 80 -30.51 -39.32 -15.80
C THR A 80 -30.13 -38.10 -14.98
N TYR A 81 -28.83 -37.93 -14.87
CA TYR A 81 -28.20 -36.65 -14.63
C TYR A 81 -28.49 -35.71 -15.81
N ASN A 82 -28.39 -34.41 -15.58
CA ASN A 82 -28.47 -33.37 -16.62
C ASN A 82 -29.87 -33.09 -17.18
N TYR A 83 -30.93 -33.14 -16.36
CA TYR A 83 -32.18 -32.51 -16.79
C TYR A 83 -31.91 -31.01 -17.04
N GLN A 84 -32.23 -30.55 -18.25
CA GLN A 84 -32.18 -29.16 -18.63
C GLN A 84 -33.61 -28.70 -18.91
N PRO A 85 -34.04 -27.53 -18.41
CA PRO A 85 -35.27 -26.90 -18.87
C PRO A 85 -35.24 -26.67 -20.38
N ASP A 86 -36.41 -26.53 -20.99
CA ASP A 86 -36.53 -26.22 -22.41
C ASP A 86 -35.86 -24.87 -22.72
N ALA A 87 -35.24 -24.76 -23.90
CA ALA A 87 -34.61 -23.53 -24.35
C ALA A 87 -35.65 -22.43 -24.63
N GLY A 88 -35.25 -21.18 -24.45
CA GLY A 88 -36.05 -19.99 -24.73
C GLY A 88 -36.40 -19.16 -23.50
N SER A 89 -36.99 -17.98 -23.74
CA SER A 89 -37.22 -16.95 -22.72
C SER A 89 -38.48 -17.15 -21.85
N LYS A 90 -39.02 -18.37 -21.77
CA LYS A 90 -40.22 -18.69 -20.99
C LYS A 90 -39.88 -19.77 -19.98
N PHE A 91 -39.77 -19.36 -18.72
CA PHE A 91 -39.35 -20.24 -17.64
C PHE A 91 -40.53 -20.70 -16.80
N SER A 92 -40.48 -21.95 -16.35
CA SER A 92 -41.43 -22.52 -15.40
C SER A 92 -40.72 -22.87 -14.10
N SER A 93 -41.30 -22.48 -12.96
CA SER A 93 -40.81 -22.84 -11.63
C SER A 93 -40.58 -24.34 -11.51
N LYS A 94 -41.51 -25.15 -12.03
CA LYS A 94 -41.41 -26.62 -11.99
C LYS A 94 -40.18 -27.13 -12.74
N GLN A 95 -39.90 -26.61 -13.92
CA GLN A 95 -38.73 -27.01 -14.71
C GLN A 95 -37.42 -26.57 -14.03
N ILE A 96 -37.38 -25.36 -13.48
CA ILE A 96 -36.21 -24.84 -12.75
C ILE A 96 -35.93 -25.67 -11.50
N VAL A 97 -36.96 -25.95 -10.69
CA VAL A 97 -36.83 -26.78 -9.48
C VAL A 97 -36.41 -28.21 -9.84
N GLN A 98 -36.97 -28.79 -10.90
CA GLN A 98 -36.59 -30.13 -11.36
C GLN A 98 -35.12 -30.18 -11.82
N ALA A 99 -34.64 -29.14 -12.52
CA ALA A 99 -33.22 -29.00 -12.86
C ALA A 99 -32.34 -28.82 -11.61
N GLY A 100 -32.79 -28.02 -10.64
CA GLY A 100 -32.12 -27.85 -9.35
C GLY A 100 -31.98 -29.17 -8.59
N VAL A 101 -33.05 -29.97 -8.52
CA VAL A 101 -33.03 -31.31 -7.91
C VAL A 101 -32.05 -32.21 -8.66
N SER A 102 -32.09 -32.23 -10.00
CA SER A 102 -31.16 -33.02 -10.81
C SER A 102 -29.69 -32.67 -10.49
N ARG A 103 -29.35 -31.38 -10.38
CA ARG A 103 -28.00 -30.92 -10.03
C ARG A 103 -27.60 -31.26 -8.58
N ALA A 104 -28.51 -31.08 -7.62
CA ALA A 104 -28.24 -31.43 -6.22
C ALA A 104 -27.98 -32.94 -6.07
N LEU A 105 -28.77 -33.79 -6.72
CA LEU A 105 -28.54 -35.24 -6.70
C LEU A 105 -27.26 -35.64 -7.44
N GLN A 106 -26.93 -34.97 -8.55
CA GLN A 106 -25.65 -35.16 -9.22
C GLN A 106 -24.48 -34.85 -8.28
N GLY A 107 -24.54 -33.73 -7.58
CA GLY A 107 -23.46 -33.34 -6.67
C GLY A 107 -23.32 -34.25 -5.44
N ILE A 108 -24.41 -34.87 -4.98
CA ILE A 108 -24.36 -35.91 -3.94
C ILE A 108 -23.78 -37.21 -4.50
N PHE A 109 -24.36 -37.75 -5.60
CA PHE A 109 -24.11 -39.13 -6.02
C PHE A 109 -23.00 -39.31 -7.08
N LYS A 110 -22.62 -38.25 -7.82
CA LYS A 110 -21.69 -38.35 -8.96
C LYS A 110 -20.38 -37.61 -8.71
N ASP A 111 -20.44 -36.38 -8.22
CA ASP A 111 -19.24 -35.54 -8.05
C ASP A 111 -18.35 -36.04 -6.90
N ASN A 112 -18.89 -36.93 -6.03
CA ASN A 112 -18.13 -37.82 -5.15
C ASN A 112 -17.11 -37.13 -4.24
N PHE A 113 -17.59 -36.50 -3.16
CA PHE A 113 -16.72 -35.82 -2.19
C PHE A 113 -16.52 -36.62 -0.90
N VAL A 114 -15.31 -37.14 -0.67
CA VAL A 114 -14.89 -37.77 0.59
C VAL A 114 -14.08 -36.76 1.41
N PRO A 115 -14.52 -36.36 2.62
CA PRO A 115 -13.95 -35.21 3.34
C PRO A 115 -12.65 -35.53 4.09
N TRP A 116 -11.84 -36.47 3.63
CA TRP A 116 -10.63 -36.92 4.34
C TRP A 116 -9.58 -35.82 4.55
N LYS A 117 -9.56 -34.79 3.69
CA LYS A 117 -8.68 -33.62 3.84
C LYS A 117 -9.10 -32.67 4.97
N LEU A 118 -10.32 -32.83 5.48
CA LEU A 118 -10.94 -32.01 6.53
C LEU A 118 -11.02 -32.75 7.87
N ARG A 119 -10.36 -33.90 7.97
CA ARG A 119 -10.43 -34.83 9.10
C ARG A 119 -9.03 -35.19 9.55
N GLU A 120 -8.90 -35.49 10.85
CA GLU A 120 -7.62 -35.86 11.43
C GLU A 120 -7.01 -37.06 10.71
N ARG A 121 -5.69 -37.02 10.49
CA ARG A 121 -4.98 -38.07 9.76
C ARG A 121 -5.15 -39.42 10.46
N GLY A 122 -5.71 -40.39 9.74
CA GLY A 122 -5.92 -41.75 10.26
C GLY A 122 -7.12 -41.87 11.22
N SER A 123 -7.94 -40.83 11.36
CA SER A 123 -9.18 -40.90 12.13
C SER A 123 -10.25 -41.74 11.42
N ASP A 124 -11.05 -42.44 12.21
CA ASP A 124 -12.24 -43.16 11.77
C ASP A 124 -13.47 -42.24 11.91
N PHE A 125 -13.64 -41.32 10.95
CA PHE A 125 -14.69 -40.30 10.98
C PHE A 125 -15.98 -40.71 10.24
N GLU A 126 -15.96 -41.86 9.57
CA GLU A 126 -17.07 -42.33 8.74
C GLU A 126 -18.03 -43.21 9.56
N PRO A 127 -19.35 -43.14 9.31
CA PRO A 127 -20.32 -43.93 10.06
C PRO A 127 -20.30 -45.41 9.67
N ASP A 128 -20.58 -46.29 10.64
CA ASP A 128 -20.65 -47.74 10.45
C ASP A 128 -21.70 -48.15 9.40
N LEU A 129 -21.22 -48.83 8.34
CA LEU A 129 -22.05 -49.34 7.25
C LEU A 129 -23.05 -50.44 7.68
N GLN A 130 -22.89 -51.06 8.85
CA GLN A 130 -23.82 -52.08 9.36
C GLN A 130 -25.07 -51.48 10.03
N LYS A 131 -25.03 -50.21 10.43
CA LYS A 131 -26.11 -49.55 11.17
C LYS A 131 -26.65 -48.34 10.41
N LYS A 132 -27.40 -48.60 9.34
CA LYS A 132 -27.92 -47.56 8.46
C LYS A 132 -29.32 -47.08 8.90
N THR A 133 -29.43 -45.79 9.19
CA THR A 133 -30.72 -45.08 9.16
C THR A 133 -30.76 -44.25 7.88
N TRP A 134 -31.86 -44.26 7.14
CA TRP A 134 -31.93 -43.68 5.80
C TRP A 134 -32.70 -42.36 5.78
N VAL A 135 -32.24 -41.43 4.95
CA VAL A 135 -33.06 -40.33 4.42
C VAL A 135 -34.06 -40.93 3.44
N LYS A 136 -35.34 -40.76 3.73
CA LYS A 136 -36.46 -41.39 3.02
C LYS A 136 -37.09 -40.45 1.99
N SER A 137 -37.18 -39.17 2.33
CA SER A 137 -37.89 -38.20 1.50
C SER A 137 -37.31 -36.80 1.58
N LEU A 138 -37.50 -36.02 0.52
CA LEU A 138 -37.30 -34.58 0.45
C LEU A 138 -38.59 -33.92 -0.07
N GLU A 139 -39.30 -33.22 0.80
CA GLU A 139 -40.49 -32.46 0.44
C GLU A 139 -40.12 -31.01 0.13
N ILE A 140 -40.32 -30.57 -1.11
CA ILE A 140 -40.07 -29.21 -1.55
C ILE A 140 -41.40 -28.47 -1.64
N THR A 141 -41.52 -27.35 -0.94
CA THR A 141 -42.71 -26.49 -0.98
C THR A 141 -42.31 -25.09 -1.43
N GLN A 142 -42.75 -24.70 -2.62
CA GLN A 142 -42.74 -23.32 -3.07
C GLN A 142 -44.10 -22.67 -2.76
N THR A 143 -44.10 -21.61 -1.96
CA THR A 143 -45.35 -21.03 -1.44
C THR A 143 -45.98 -19.97 -2.33
N GLU A 144 -45.23 -19.38 -3.26
CA GLU A 144 -45.71 -18.33 -4.18
C GLU A 144 -45.37 -18.72 -5.63
N GLU A 145 -46.19 -18.32 -6.58
CA GLU A 145 -45.93 -18.58 -8.00
C GLU A 145 -44.88 -17.59 -8.53
N ASP A 146 -43.88 -18.07 -9.28
CA ASP A 146 -42.91 -17.15 -9.88
C ASP A 146 -43.57 -16.35 -11.02
N ASP A 147 -43.18 -15.09 -11.14
CA ASP A 147 -43.56 -14.22 -12.23
C ASP A 147 -42.37 -13.93 -13.18
N LYS A 148 -42.59 -13.08 -14.19
CA LYS A 148 -41.54 -12.73 -15.15
C LYS A 148 -40.36 -12.00 -14.49
N SER A 149 -40.60 -11.17 -13.48
CA SER A 149 -39.55 -10.45 -12.74
C SER A 149 -38.69 -11.40 -11.92
N THR A 150 -39.21 -12.55 -11.50
CA THR A 150 -38.46 -13.54 -10.70
C THR A 150 -37.19 -14.03 -11.40
N PHE A 151 -37.21 -14.14 -12.72
CA PHE A 151 -36.10 -14.65 -13.53
C PHE A 151 -35.17 -13.56 -14.08
N LYS A 152 -35.58 -12.30 -13.97
CA LYS A 152 -34.76 -11.13 -14.32
C LYS A 152 -35.05 -9.97 -13.34
N PRO A 153 -34.72 -10.13 -12.05
CA PRO A 153 -35.19 -9.22 -11.01
C PRO A 153 -34.27 -8.01 -10.88
N LEU A 154 -34.82 -6.82 -10.64
CA LEU A 154 -34.02 -5.77 -10.02
C LEU A 154 -33.57 -6.23 -8.62
N ALA A 155 -32.46 -5.67 -8.14
CA ALA A 155 -31.92 -5.97 -6.83
C ALA A 155 -33.00 -5.76 -5.74
N GLY A 156 -33.40 -6.86 -5.11
CA GLY A 156 -34.37 -6.90 -4.00
C GLY A 156 -35.80 -7.25 -4.41
N GLU A 157 -36.10 -7.44 -5.69
CA GLU A 157 -37.44 -7.81 -6.16
C GLU A 157 -37.75 -9.31 -5.97
N VAL A 158 -36.73 -10.18 -6.03
CA VAL A 158 -36.89 -11.62 -5.82
C VAL A 158 -36.61 -11.99 -4.36
N ASP A 159 -37.53 -12.73 -3.73
CA ASP A 159 -37.30 -13.31 -2.41
C ASP A 159 -36.46 -14.58 -2.54
N GLU A 160 -35.21 -14.52 -2.09
CA GLU A 160 -34.24 -15.62 -2.13
C GLU A 160 -34.20 -16.45 -0.83
N SER A 161 -35.14 -16.23 0.10
CA SER A 161 -35.15 -16.91 1.39
C SER A 161 -35.67 -18.33 1.31
N TYR A 162 -35.17 -19.18 2.22
CA TYR A 162 -35.65 -20.56 2.37
C TYR A 162 -35.50 -21.05 3.81
N SER A 163 -36.22 -22.13 4.13
CA SER A 163 -35.94 -22.98 5.27
C SER A 163 -35.68 -24.42 4.84
N LEU A 164 -34.75 -25.08 5.52
CA LEU A 164 -34.39 -26.48 5.30
C LEU A 164 -34.49 -27.23 6.63
N SER A 165 -35.08 -28.42 6.63
CA SER A 165 -35.00 -29.32 7.77
C SER A 165 -34.65 -30.75 7.35
N LEU A 166 -33.99 -31.49 8.23
CA LEU A 166 -33.78 -32.93 8.11
C LEU A 166 -33.95 -33.56 9.49
N SER A 167 -34.96 -34.41 9.65
CA SER A 167 -35.24 -35.08 10.92
C SER A 167 -34.38 -36.32 11.14
N GLU A 168 -34.31 -36.79 12.40
CA GLU A 168 -33.61 -38.03 12.75
C GLU A 168 -34.22 -39.32 12.17
N ASP A 169 -35.49 -39.27 11.75
CA ASP A 169 -36.20 -40.38 11.09
C ASP A 169 -36.08 -40.35 9.56
N GLY A 170 -35.34 -39.38 9.03
CA GLY A 170 -34.97 -39.30 7.61
C GLY A 170 -35.95 -38.53 6.73
N LYS A 171 -36.75 -37.62 7.28
CA LYS A 171 -37.61 -36.74 6.50
C LYS A 171 -36.93 -35.38 6.32
N ALA A 172 -36.65 -35.00 5.09
CA ALA A 172 -36.15 -33.69 4.75
C ALA A 172 -37.26 -32.81 4.16
N SER A 173 -37.16 -31.49 4.37
CA SER A 173 -38.03 -30.53 3.70
C SER A 173 -37.29 -29.24 3.35
N ILE A 174 -37.65 -28.65 2.21
CA ILE A 174 -37.26 -27.30 1.78
C ILE A 174 -38.54 -26.49 1.61
N LYS A 175 -38.61 -25.31 2.21
CA LYS A 175 -39.70 -24.37 2.00
C LYS A 175 -39.14 -23.01 1.59
N ALA A 176 -39.61 -22.47 0.48
CA ALA A 176 -39.20 -21.16 -0.03
C ALA A 176 -40.39 -20.46 -0.70
N LYS A 177 -40.29 -19.14 -0.89
CA LYS A 177 -41.33 -18.40 -1.62
C LYS A 177 -41.23 -18.58 -3.12
N THR A 178 -40.02 -18.49 -3.67
CA THR A 178 -39.74 -18.53 -5.10
C THR A 178 -38.95 -19.78 -5.47
N SER A 179 -38.88 -20.11 -6.76
CA SER A 179 -37.98 -21.18 -7.23
C SER A 179 -36.51 -20.87 -6.95
N THR A 180 -36.10 -19.60 -6.99
CA THR A 180 -34.73 -19.16 -6.64
C THR A 180 -34.38 -19.51 -5.19
N GLY A 181 -35.28 -19.25 -4.23
CA GLY A 181 -35.11 -19.68 -2.85
C GLY A 181 -35.01 -21.21 -2.72
N VAL A 182 -35.77 -21.97 -3.51
CA VAL A 182 -35.64 -23.44 -3.58
C VAL A 182 -34.26 -23.86 -4.08
N LEU A 183 -33.71 -23.21 -5.12
CA LEU A 183 -32.36 -23.51 -5.63
C LEU A 183 -31.29 -23.32 -4.54
N HIS A 184 -31.37 -22.23 -3.78
CA HIS A 184 -30.47 -21.97 -2.65
C HIS A 184 -30.60 -23.02 -1.55
N GLY A 185 -31.83 -23.44 -1.24
CA GLY A 185 -32.11 -24.51 -0.30
C GLY A 185 -31.58 -25.87 -0.74
N LEU A 186 -31.65 -26.18 -2.04
CA LEU A 186 -31.11 -27.41 -2.63
C LEU A 186 -29.59 -27.45 -2.59
N GLU A 187 -28.91 -26.33 -2.87
CA GLU A 187 -27.45 -26.26 -2.72
C GLU A 187 -27.04 -26.45 -1.24
N SER A 188 -27.76 -25.85 -0.29
CA SER A 188 -27.47 -26.10 1.14
C SER A 188 -27.77 -27.55 1.55
N PHE A 189 -28.83 -28.17 1.03
CA PHE A 189 -29.14 -29.58 1.29
C PHE A 189 -28.02 -30.50 0.81
N LEU A 190 -27.48 -30.27 -0.40
CA LEU A 190 -26.41 -31.09 -0.94
C LEU A 190 -25.11 -30.99 -0.11
N GLN A 191 -24.82 -29.83 0.49
CA GLN A 191 -23.62 -29.64 1.31
C GLN A 191 -23.65 -30.45 2.60
N LEU A 192 -24.82 -30.93 3.04
CA LEU A 192 -24.95 -31.81 4.19
C LEU A 192 -24.38 -33.22 3.97
N PHE A 193 -24.19 -33.62 2.71
CA PHE A 193 -23.84 -34.99 2.36
C PHE A 193 -22.39 -35.15 1.87
N PHE A 194 -21.84 -36.32 2.19
CA PHE A 194 -20.50 -36.78 1.83
C PHE A 194 -20.57 -38.20 1.27
N LYS A 195 -19.60 -38.53 0.43
CA LYS A 195 -19.36 -39.91 0.00
C LYS A 195 -18.58 -40.67 1.08
N HIS A 196 -18.99 -41.90 1.34
CA HIS A 196 -18.25 -42.85 2.16
C HIS A 196 -17.05 -43.43 1.37
N SER A 197 -15.87 -43.53 1.99
CA SER A 197 -14.64 -44.01 1.35
C SER A 197 -14.72 -45.47 0.89
N SER A 198 -15.50 -46.27 1.62
CA SER A 198 -15.78 -47.67 1.29
C SER A 198 -17.14 -47.84 0.61
N GLY A 199 -17.15 -48.40 -0.60
CA GLY A 199 -18.36 -48.75 -1.34
C GLY A 199 -19.06 -47.56 -2.03
N THR A 200 -20.38 -47.67 -2.20
CA THR A 200 -21.24 -46.69 -2.90
C THR A 200 -22.30 -46.13 -1.96
N SER A 201 -21.90 -45.74 -0.74
CA SER A 201 -22.80 -45.15 0.26
C SER A 201 -22.51 -43.66 0.44
N TRP A 202 -23.55 -42.87 0.67
CA TRP A 202 -23.46 -41.45 0.99
C TRP A 202 -24.15 -41.20 2.31
N TYR A 203 -23.67 -40.21 3.06
CA TYR A 203 -24.15 -39.96 4.40
C TYR A 203 -24.07 -38.49 4.78
N THR A 204 -24.87 -38.11 5.76
CA THR A 204 -24.75 -36.85 6.49
C THR A 204 -24.52 -37.15 7.97
N PRO A 205 -23.53 -36.53 8.62
CA PRO A 205 -23.32 -36.68 10.07
C PRO A 205 -24.15 -35.72 10.92
N HIS A 206 -24.99 -34.87 10.30
CA HIS A 206 -25.51 -33.65 10.94
C HIS A 206 -26.96 -33.74 11.43
N ALA A 207 -27.63 -34.90 11.37
CA ALA A 207 -29.06 -34.97 11.70
C ALA A 207 -29.33 -34.90 13.22
N PRO A 208 -30.41 -34.24 13.67
CA PRO A 208 -31.34 -33.45 12.84
C PRO A 208 -30.75 -32.09 12.42
N VAL A 209 -31.16 -31.57 11.27
CA VAL A 209 -30.76 -30.26 10.74
C VAL A 209 -31.97 -29.33 10.70
N SER A 210 -31.76 -28.06 11.05
CA SER A 210 -32.71 -26.96 10.85
C SER A 210 -31.95 -25.71 10.38
N ILE A 211 -32.38 -25.13 9.26
CA ILE A 211 -31.79 -23.92 8.68
C ILE A 211 -32.92 -22.94 8.33
N GLU A 212 -32.73 -21.67 8.69
CA GLU A 212 -33.49 -20.54 8.17
C GLU A 212 -32.48 -19.56 7.56
N ASP A 213 -32.63 -19.23 6.28
CA ASP A 213 -31.61 -18.48 5.57
C ASP A 213 -32.17 -17.48 4.54
N LYS A 214 -31.41 -16.40 4.34
CA LYS A 214 -31.69 -15.34 3.37
C LYS A 214 -30.45 -14.47 3.15
N PRO A 215 -30.29 -13.83 1.98
CA PRO A 215 -29.19 -12.91 1.74
C PRO A 215 -29.32 -11.60 2.55
N GLU A 216 -28.18 -11.00 2.88
CA GLU A 216 -28.04 -9.68 3.51
C GLU A 216 -28.06 -8.55 2.45
N TYR A 217 -27.51 -8.85 1.28
CA TYR A 217 -27.45 -7.93 0.14
C TYR A 217 -28.14 -8.56 -1.08
N PRO A 218 -29.04 -7.84 -1.77
CA PRO A 218 -29.72 -8.36 -2.94
C PRO A 218 -28.83 -8.53 -4.18
N HIS A 219 -27.73 -7.79 -4.29
CA HIS A 219 -26.81 -7.86 -5.45
C HIS A 219 -25.47 -8.47 -5.06
N ARG A 220 -25.14 -9.64 -5.60
CA ARG A 220 -23.94 -10.39 -5.20
C ARG A 220 -23.27 -10.95 -6.45
N GLY A 221 -22.38 -10.16 -7.03
CA GLY A 221 -21.93 -10.42 -8.39
C GLY A 221 -20.45 -10.65 -8.61
N ILE A 222 -20.14 -11.04 -9.84
CA ILE A 222 -18.78 -11.09 -10.37
C ILE A 222 -18.83 -10.35 -11.70
N LEU A 223 -17.93 -9.40 -11.88
CA LEU A 223 -17.61 -8.87 -13.20
C LEU A 223 -16.57 -9.79 -13.83
N LEU A 224 -16.88 -10.30 -15.02
CA LEU A 224 -15.95 -11.07 -15.85
C LEU A 224 -15.77 -10.35 -17.18
N ASP A 225 -14.56 -9.85 -17.41
CA ASP A 225 -14.13 -9.35 -18.69
C ASP A 225 -13.83 -10.52 -19.66
N VAL A 226 -14.44 -10.47 -20.83
CA VAL A 226 -14.24 -11.45 -21.90
C VAL A 226 -13.80 -10.80 -23.21
N ALA A 227 -13.38 -9.54 -23.13
CA ALA A 227 -12.92 -8.72 -24.25
C ALA A 227 -11.39 -8.65 -24.31
N ARG A 228 -10.70 -8.44 -23.17
CA ARG A 228 -9.22 -8.40 -23.17
C ARG A 228 -8.61 -9.78 -23.46
N ASN A 229 -9.28 -10.85 -23.04
CA ASN A 229 -9.03 -12.21 -23.50
C ASN A 229 -10.36 -12.94 -23.73
N PHE A 230 -10.40 -13.82 -24.74
CA PHE A 230 -11.62 -14.56 -25.10
C PHE A 230 -11.83 -15.80 -24.22
N PHE A 231 -13.10 -16.10 -23.92
CA PHE A 231 -13.52 -17.27 -23.15
C PHE A 231 -14.62 -18.04 -23.86
N GLU A 232 -14.41 -19.33 -24.15
CA GLU A 232 -15.51 -20.17 -24.65
C GLU A 232 -16.72 -20.17 -23.71
N VAL A 233 -17.93 -20.36 -24.25
CA VAL A 233 -19.21 -20.40 -23.53
C VAL A 233 -19.17 -21.33 -22.30
N GLU A 234 -18.48 -22.47 -22.40
CA GLU A 234 -18.35 -23.44 -21.31
C GLU A 234 -17.53 -22.90 -20.11
N HIS A 235 -16.59 -21.99 -20.33
CA HIS A 235 -15.87 -21.33 -19.24
C HIS A 235 -16.80 -20.38 -18.48
N ILE A 236 -17.62 -19.60 -19.20
CA ILE A 236 -18.61 -18.68 -18.62
C ILE A 236 -19.66 -19.48 -17.83
N LYS A 237 -20.19 -20.56 -18.42
CA LYS A 237 -21.13 -21.48 -17.74
C LYS A 237 -20.53 -22.09 -16.48
N ARG A 238 -19.26 -22.51 -16.50
CA ARG A 238 -18.57 -23.01 -15.31
C ARG A 238 -18.43 -21.95 -14.20
N THR A 239 -18.20 -20.69 -14.57
CA THR A 239 -18.23 -19.56 -13.62
C THR A 239 -19.62 -19.40 -12.99
N ILE A 240 -20.69 -19.46 -13.79
CA ILE A 240 -22.08 -19.43 -13.30
C ILE A 240 -22.37 -20.59 -12.35
N ASP A 241 -21.89 -21.80 -12.65
CA ASP A 241 -21.99 -22.95 -11.74
C ASP A 241 -21.35 -22.64 -10.38
N ALA A 242 -20.10 -22.18 -10.36
CA ALA A 242 -19.37 -21.85 -9.13
C ALA A 242 -20.01 -20.69 -8.33
N MET A 243 -20.59 -19.72 -9.02
CA MET A 243 -21.39 -18.65 -8.43
C MET A 243 -22.63 -19.20 -7.72
N SER A 244 -23.37 -20.08 -8.40
CA SER A 244 -24.58 -20.70 -7.84
C SER A 244 -24.29 -21.51 -6.57
N TRP A 245 -23.17 -22.24 -6.54
CA TRP A 245 -22.74 -23.01 -5.36
C TRP A 245 -22.38 -22.12 -4.17
N SER A 246 -22.04 -20.86 -4.45
CA SER A 246 -21.67 -19.84 -3.46
C SER A 246 -22.79 -18.81 -3.20
N LYS A 247 -23.97 -19.02 -3.79
CA LYS A 247 -25.15 -18.14 -3.72
C LYS A 247 -24.91 -16.70 -4.22
N LEU A 248 -23.94 -16.52 -5.12
CA LEU A 248 -23.80 -15.32 -5.94
C LEU A 248 -24.87 -15.35 -7.04
N ASN A 249 -25.46 -14.20 -7.37
CA ASN A 249 -26.68 -14.11 -8.19
C ASN A 249 -26.58 -13.15 -9.39
N ARG A 250 -25.41 -12.55 -9.64
CA ARG A 250 -25.19 -11.60 -10.75
C ARG A 250 -23.88 -11.87 -11.47
N LEU A 251 -23.94 -12.28 -12.73
CA LEU A 251 -22.76 -12.30 -13.59
C LEU A 251 -22.79 -11.05 -14.44
N HIS A 252 -21.91 -10.11 -14.16
CA HIS A 252 -21.69 -8.94 -14.97
C HIS A 252 -20.65 -9.31 -16.04
N LEU A 253 -21.08 -9.37 -17.30
CA LEU A 253 -20.26 -9.77 -18.43
C LEU A 253 -19.81 -8.53 -19.20
N HIS A 254 -18.57 -8.13 -18.96
CA HIS A 254 -17.88 -7.08 -19.71
C HIS A 254 -17.44 -7.66 -21.05
N ILE A 255 -18.31 -7.50 -22.07
CA ILE A 255 -18.22 -8.29 -23.31
C ILE A 255 -17.43 -7.61 -24.43
N THR A 256 -17.19 -6.30 -24.34
CA THR A 256 -16.45 -5.52 -25.33
C THR A 256 -15.52 -4.54 -24.66
N ASP A 257 -14.34 -4.34 -25.23
CA ASP A 257 -13.41 -3.27 -24.85
C ASP A 257 -12.64 -2.77 -26.09
N SER A 258 -11.72 -1.83 -25.92
CA SER A 258 -10.82 -1.33 -26.95
C SER A 258 -9.94 -2.40 -27.58
N GLN A 259 -9.67 -3.51 -26.88
CA GLN A 259 -8.85 -4.59 -27.41
C GLN A 259 -9.63 -5.55 -28.33
N SER A 260 -10.91 -5.83 -28.07
CA SER A 260 -11.71 -6.72 -28.92
C SER A 260 -13.23 -6.53 -28.82
N TRP A 261 -13.92 -6.88 -29.91
CA TRP A 261 -15.38 -6.99 -29.98
C TRP A 261 -15.76 -8.43 -30.41
N PRO A 262 -16.02 -9.34 -29.47
CA PRO A 262 -16.39 -10.72 -29.76
C PRO A 262 -17.91 -10.92 -30.00
N LEU A 263 -18.77 -9.98 -29.61
CA LEU A 263 -20.22 -10.15 -29.69
C LEU A 263 -20.77 -9.97 -31.11
N GLU A 264 -21.50 -10.96 -31.63
CA GLU A 264 -22.16 -10.84 -32.93
C GLU A 264 -23.43 -9.99 -32.84
N ILE A 265 -23.44 -8.89 -33.60
CA ILE A 265 -24.59 -8.03 -33.82
C ILE A 265 -25.01 -8.19 -35.29
N PRO A 266 -26.07 -8.98 -35.59
CA PRO A 266 -26.50 -9.23 -36.97
C PRO A 266 -26.75 -7.96 -37.81
N ALA A 267 -27.28 -6.89 -37.21
CA ALA A 267 -27.44 -5.59 -37.86
C ALA A 267 -26.10 -4.87 -38.15
N LEU A 268 -25.02 -5.21 -37.43
CA LEU A 268 -23.69 -4.62 -37.53
C LEU A 268 -22.61 -5.71 -37.63
N PRO A 269 -22.66 -6.61 -38.65
CA PRO A 269 -21.88 -7.85 -38.67
C PRO A 269 -20.37 -7.60 -38.73
N LYS A 270 -19.96 -6.43 -39.23
CA LYS A 270 -18.55 -6.03 -39.29
C LYS A 270 -17.89 -5.88 -37.93
N LEU A 271 -18.65 -5.64 -36.85
CA LEU A 271 -18.10 -5.47 -35.50
C LEU A 271 -17.30 -6.71 -35.08
N ALA A 272 -17.94 -7.87 -35.02
CA ALA A 272 -17.26 -9.12 -34.71
C ALA A 272 -16.32 -9.58 -35.83
N GLU A 273 -16.68 -9.38 -37.11
CA GLU A 273 -15.83 -9.78 -38.25
C GLU A 273 -14.44 -9.11 -38.22
N LYS A 274 -14.37 -7.86 -37.74
CA LYS A 274 -13.13 -7.07 -37.69
C LYS A 274 -12.55 -6.94 -36.29
N GLY A 275 -13.39 -6.96 -35.25
CA GLY A 275 -13.00 -6.67 -33.88
C GLY A 275 -12.72 -7.89 -33.00
N ALA A 276 -13.14 -9.10 -33.39
CA ALA A 276 -12.75 -10.30 -32.66
C ALA A 276 -11.28 -10.66 -32.94
N TYR A 277 -10.59 -11.20 -31.93
CA TYR A 277 -9.19 -11.66 -32.10
C TYR A 277 -9.04 -12.75 -33.17
N HIS A 278 -10.04 -13.60 -33.32
CA HIS A 278 -10.12 -14.60 -34.37
C HIS A 278 -11.59 -14.85 -34.75
N LYS A 279 -11.84 -15.23 -36.00
CA LYS A 279 -13.19 -15.51 -36.54
C LYS A 279 -14.00 -16.61 -35.81
N SER A 280 -13.37 -17.38 -34.93
CA SER A 280 -14.01 -18.42 -34.11
C SER A 280 -14.14 -18.02 -32.65
N GLN A 281 -13.68 -16.82 -32.29
CA GLN A 281 -13.68 -16.28 -30.94
C GLN A 281 -14.77 -15.20 -30.87
N THR A 282 -15.99 -15.62 -31.19
CA THR A 282 -17.17 -14.77 -31.20
C THR A 282 -18.28 -15.40 -30.38
N TYR A 283 -19.23 -14.58 -29.93
CA TYR A 283 -20.47 -15.04 -29.30
C TYR A 283 -21.63 -14.75 -30.25
N SER A 284 -22.21 -15.80 -30.80
CA SER A 284 -23.41 -15.70 -31.63
C SER A 284 -24.64 -15.29 -30.79
N PRO A 285 -25.75 -14.87 -31.43
CA PRO A 285 -27.01 -14.64 -30.70
C PRO A 285 -27.46 -15.86 -29.89
N ASP A 286 -27.23 -17.07 -30.40
CA ASP A 286 -27.58 -18.32 -29.72
C ASP A 286 -26.65 -18.60 -28.54
N ASP A 287 -25.37 -18.26 -28.64
CA ASP A 287 -24.43 -18.37 -27.51
C ASP A 287 -24.83 -17.43 -26.37
N LEU A 288 -25.16 -16.17 -26.68
CA LEU A 288 -25.62 -15.19 -25.70
C LEU A 288 -26.92 -15.66 -25.01
N ALA A 289 -27.90 -16.12 -25.78
CA ALA A 289 -29.12 -16.70 -25.23
C ALA A 289 -28.81 -17.90 -24.33
N SER A 290 -27.91 -18.80 -24.76
CA SER A 290 -27.50 -19.97 -23.99
C SER A 290 -26.85 -19.61 -22.66
N ILE A 291 -26.01 -18.58 -22.62
CA ILE A 291 -25.37 -18.08 -21.38
C ILE A 291 -26.43 -17.52 -20.42
N GLN A 292 -27.30 -16.65 -20.92
CA GLN A 292 -28.35 -16.00 -20.12
C GLN A 292 -29.35 -17.02 -19.54
N GLU A 293 -29.81 -17.98 -20.35
CA GLU A 293 -30.69 -19.07 -19.93
C GLU A 293 -30.03 -19.96 -18.87
N TYR A 294 -28.74 -20.29 -19.08
CA TYR A 294 -27.98 -21.11 -18.14
C TYR A 294 -27.86 -20.44 -16.76
N GLY A 295 -27.71 -19.12 -16.75
CA GLY A 295 -27.74 -18.27 -15.56
C GLY A 295 -29.08 -18.37 -14.82
N ILE A 296 -30.19 -18.12 -15.51
CA ILE A 296 -31.54 -18.15 -14.93
C ILE A 296 -31.85 -19.51 -14.30
N HIS A 297 -31.47 -20.61 -14.95
CA HIS A 297 -31.64 -21.96 -14.42
C HIS A 297 -30.90 -22.22 -13.10
N ARG A 298 -30.00 -21.31 -12.70
CA ARG A 298 -29.18 -21.33 -11.49
C ARG A 298 -29.45 -20.16 -10.54
N GLY A 299 -30.43 -19.31 -10.84
CA GLY A 299 -30.70 -18.11 -10.05
C GLY A 299 -29.59 -17.05 -10.19
N VAL A 300 -28.88 -17.04 -11.31
CA VAL A 300 -27.84 -16.06 -11.65
C VAL A 300 -28.31 -15.24 -12.84
N GLU A 301 -28.59 -13.97 -12.64
CA GLU A 301 -28.89 -13.05 -13.74
C GLU A 301 -27.57 -12.63 -14.42
N VAL A 302 -27.57 -12.62 -15.76
CA VAL A 302 -26.41 -12.18 -16.57
C VAL A 302 -26.65 -10.75 -17.04
N ILE A 303 -25.90 -9.81 -16.49
CA ILE A 303 -25.90 -8.39 -16.89
C ILE A 303 -24.86 -8.24 -18.00
N LEU A 304 -25.24 -7.65 -19.12
CA LEU A 304 -24.29 -7.35 -20.20
C LEU A 304 -23.77 -5.92 -20.06
N GLU A 305 -22.48 -5.76 -20.31
CA GLU A 305 -21.83 -4.45 -20.43
C GLU A 305 -21.27 -4.24 -21.84
N ILE A 306 -21.57 -3.08 -22.40
CA ILE A 306 -20.80 -2.48 -23.49
C ILE A 306 -20.29 -1.15 -22.93
N ASP A 307 -18.99 -1.06 -22.68
CA ASP A 307 -18.41 0.11 -22.04
C ASP A 307 -18.36 1.30 -23.00
N MET A 308 -18.99 2.41 -22.61
CA MET A 308 -19.15 3.60 -23.44
C MET A 308 -19.17 4.88 -22.59
N PRO A 309 -18.63 6.01 -23.10
CA PRO A 309 -18.08 6.19 -24.44
C PRO A 309 -16.58 5.87 -24.55
N GLY A 310 -15.89 5.60 -23.44
CA GLY A 310 -14.52 5.09 -23.41
C GLY A 310 -14.45 3.62 -23.83
N HIS A 311 -13.29 2.99 -23.71
CA HIS A 311 -13.15 1.52 -23.81
C HIS A 311 -13.78 0.87 -25.07
N ILE A 312 -13.80 1.58 -26.21
CA ILE A 312 -14.54 1.14 -27.41
C ILE A 312 -13.68 1.16 -28.69
N GLY A 313 -12.36 1.34 -28.53
CA GLY A 313 -11.44 1.64 -29.63
C GLY A 313 -11.49 0.67 -30.81
N VAL A 314 -11.70 -0.62 -30.57
CA VAL A 314 -11.72 -1.65 -31.63
C VAL A 314 -12.76 -1.41 -32.73
N VAL A 315 -13.84 -0.66 -32.43
CA VAL A 315 -14.89 -0.30 -33.40
C VAL A 315 -14.32 0.42 -34.62
N GLU A 316 -13.20 1.13 -34.48
CA GLU A 316 -12.46 1.79 -35.56
C GLU A 316 -12.14 0.84 -36.74
N LEU A 317 -11.90 -0.45 -36.45
CA LEU A 317 -11.59 -1.45 -37.48
C LEU A 317 -12.78 -1.74 -38.41
N ALA A 318 -14.01 -1.53 -37.92
CA ALA A 318 -15.24 -1.73 -38.67
C ALA A 318 -15.84 -0.41 -39.19
N TYR A 319 -15.78 0.66 -38.37
CA TYR A 319 -16.42 1.95 -38.60
C TYR A 319 -15.49 3.10 -38.16
N LYS A 320 -14.65 3.58 -39.09
CA LYS A 320 -13.53 4.50 -38.84
C LYS A 320 -13.89 5.92 -38.39
N ASP A 321 -15.11 6.35 -38.67
CA ASP A 321 -15.48 7.75 -38.43
C ASP A 321 -16.17 7.94 -37.07
N LEU A 322 -16.29 6.87 -36.27
CA LEU A 322 -16.98 6.87 -34.98
C LEU A 322 -16.05 7.10 -33.78
N ILE A 323 -14.77 6.75 -33.91
CA ILE A 323 -13.82 6.68 -32.78
C ILE A 323 -12.79 7.83 -32.86
N VAL A 324 -12.44 8.38 -31.70
CA VAL A 324 -11.27 9.25 -31.52
C VAL A 324 -10.13 8.51 -30.84
N ALA A 325 -8.91 8.96 -31.10
CA ALA A 325 -7.69 8.52 -30.44
C ALA A 325 -7.38 7.01 -30.56
N TYR A 326 -7.95 6.31 -31.57
CA TYR A 326 -7.73 4.87 -31.73
C TYR A 326 -6.24 4.52 -31.81
N ASN A 327 -5.76 3.73 -30.85
CA ASN A 327 -4.39 3.24 -30.75
C ASN A 327 -3.30 4.34 -30.85
N GLU A 328 -3.64 5.58 -30.47
CA GLU A 328 -2.71 6.71 -30.52
C GLU A 328 -1.49 6.52 -29.60
N LYS A 329 -0.36 7.14 -29.96
CA LYS A 329 0.91 7.03 -29.24
C LYS A 329 1.51 8.41 -28.89
N PRO A 330 2.13 8.58 -27.72
CA PRO A 330 2.21 7.62 -26.61
C PRO A 330 0.83 7.44 -25.94
N TYR A 331 0.43 6.19 -25.69
CA TYR A 331 -0.95 5.88 -25.27
C TYR A 331 -1.30 6.52 -23.92
N GLN A 332 -0.32 6.68 -23.03
CA GLN A 332 -0.50 7.25 -21.68
C GLN A 332 -1.05 8.69 -21.70
N TRP A 333 -0.97 9.37 -22.85
CA TRP A 333 -1.54 10.71 -23.02
C TRP A 333 -3.05 10.67 -23.30
N TRP A 334 -3.52 9.60 -23.92
CA TRP A 334 -4.85 9.47 -24.51
C TRP A 334 -5.75 8.47 -23.79
N CYS A 335 -5.18 7.53 -23.03
CA CYS A 335 -5.91 6.51 -22.29
C CYS A 335 -5.03 5.92 -21.17
N LYS A 336 -5.63 5.09 -20.31
CA LYS A 336 -4.92 4.42 -19.21
C LYS A 336 -4.19 3.16 -19.66
N GLU A 337 -4.73 2.47 -20.65
CA GLU A 337 -4.15 1.27 -21.25
C GLU A 337 -4.32 1.21 -22.77
N PRO A 338 -3.38 0.62 -23.52
CA PRO A 338 -3.48 0.51 -24.96
C PRO A 338 -4.34 -0.70 -25.42
N PRO A 339 -4.98 -0.63 -26.59
CA PRO A 339 -5.09 0.54 -27.45
C PRO A 339 -6.12 1.53 -26.90
N CYS A 340 -5.87 2.83 -27.09
CA CYS A 340 -6.86 3.85 -26.74
C CYS A 340 -8.05 3.82 -27.71
N GLY A 341 -9.16 4.44 -27.33
CA GLY A 341 -10.24 4.83 -28.23
C GLY A 341 -11.54 5.16 -27.51
N ALA A 342 -12.22 6.22 -27.93
CA ALA A 342 -13.51 6.65 -27.39
C ALA A 342 -14.46 7.11 -28.51
N PHE A 343 -15.76 7.11 -28.27
CA PHE A 343 -16.73 7.62 -29.25
C PHE A 343 -16.59 9.13 -29.48
N ARG A 344 -16.82 9.56 -30.73
CA ARG A 344 -17.04 10.96 -31.10
C ARG A 344 -18.42 11.44 -30.62
N MET A 345 -18.52 11.83 -29.36
CA MET A 345 -19.80 12.15 -28.69
C MET A 345 -20.63 13.26 -29.36
N ASN A 346 -20.01 14.12 -30.18
CA ASN A 346 -20.69 15.18 -30.92
C ASN A 346 -21.13 14.76 -32.35
N SER A 347 -20.77 13.58 -32.83
CA SER A 347 -21.11 13.09 -34.17
C SER A 347 -22.50 12.47 -34.21
N SER A 348 -23.33 12.83 -35.19
CA SER A 348 -24.63 12.19 -35.44
C SER A 348 -24.49 10.70 -35.79
N ASP A 349 -23.41 10.34 -36.47
CA ASP A 349 -23.18 8.97 -36.94
C ASP A 349 -23.00 7.99 -35.78
N VAL A 350 -22.53 8.48 -34.63
CA VAL A 350 -22.46 7.68 -33.39
C VAL A 350 -23.86 7.37 -32.88
N TYR A 351 -24.81 8.32 -32.91
CA TYR A 351 -26.18 8.06 -32.48
C TYR A 351 -26.91 7.11 -33.44
N ASP A 352 -26.72 7.26 -34.76
CA ASP A 352 -27.27 6.32 -35.76
C ASP A 352 -26.71 4.89 -35.57
N PHE A 353 -25.42 4.78 -35.22
CA PHE A 353 -24.80 3.52 -34.87
C PHE A 353 -25.41 2.92 -33.58
N LEU A 354 -25.57 3.72 -32.53
CA LEU A 354 -26.18 3.29 -31.26
C LEU A 354 -27.63 2.85 -31.43
N ASP A 355 -28.43 3.57 -32.24
CA ASP A 355 -29.78 3.15 -32.62
C ASP A 355 -29.77 1.74 -33.22
N THR A 356 -28.92 1.52 -34.23
CA THR A 356 -28.82 0.22 -34.90
C THR A 356 -28.33 -0.88 -33.96
N LEU A 357 -27.36 -0.58 -33.09
CA LEU A 357 -26.83 -1.52 -32.11
C LEU A 357 -27.89 -1.94 -31.10
N PHE A 358 -28.59 -0.97 -30.49
CA PHE A 358 -29.55 -1.22 -29.42
C PHE A 358 -30.86 -1.82 -29.93
N ASP A 359 -31.34 -1.43 -31.12
CA ASP A 359 -32.52 -2.01 -31.74
C ASP A 359 -32.36 -3.51 -32.03
N ASP A 360 -31.12 -3.97 -32.27
CA ASP A 360 -30.80 -5.39 -32.46
C ASP A 360 -30.50 -6.10 -31.12
N LEU A 361 -29.76 -5.45 -30.22
CA LEU A 361 -29.27 -6.08 -29.00
C LEU A 361 -30.31 -6.15 -27.88
N PHE A 362 -31.02 -5.06 -27.57
CA PHE A 362 -31.91 -5.02 -26.40
C PHE A 362 -33.07 -6.02 -26.45
N PRO A 363 -33.71 -6.31 -27.60
CA PRO A 363 -34.70 -7.38 -27.68
C PRO A 363 -34.16 -8.77 -27.27
N ARG A 364 -32.84 -8.99 -27.36
CA ARG A 364 -32.17 -10.24 -26.97
C ARG A 364 -31.77 -10.28 -25.50
N ILE A 365 -31.65 -9.12 -24.83
CA ILE A 365 -31.26 -8.99 -23.41
C ILE A 365 -32.48 -8.84 -22.50
N ALA A 366 -33.43 -7.97 -22.87
CA ALA A 366 -34.59 -7.60 -22.05
C ALA A 366 -35.45 -8.78 -21.56
N PRO A 367 -35.52 -9.95 -22.25
CA PRO A 367 -36.21 -11.11 -21.70
C PRO A 367 -35.49 -11.77 -20.50
N TYR A 368 -34.19 -11.56 -20.35
CA TYR A 368 -33.32 -12.33 -19.45
C TYR A 368 -32.64 -11.49 -18.35
N SER A 369 -32.50 -10.17 -18.54
CA SER A 369 -31.97 -9.27 -17.51
C SER A 369 -32.87 -8.04 -17.33
N ALA A 370 -32.82 -7.45 -16.15
CA ALA A 370 -33.38 -6.15 -15.82
C ALA A 370 -32.36 -5.01 -15.95
N TYR A 371 -31.10 -5.31 -16.21
CA TYR A 371 -30.00 -4.33 -16.24
C TYR A 371 -29.30 -4.31 -17.58
N PHE A 372 -28.73 -3.16 -17.91
CA PHE A 372 -27.70 -3.04 -18.92
C PHE A 372 -26.64 -2.07 -18.41
N HIS A 373 -25.38 -2.52 -18.39
CA HIS A 373 -24.27 -1.68 -18.00
C HIS A 373 -23.75 -0.93 -19.21
N ALA A 374 -23.77 0.40 -19.13
CA ALA A 374 -23.31 1.28 -20.20
C ALA A 374 -21.85 1.72 -20.01
N GLY A 375 -21.20 1.26 -18.94
CA GLY A 375 -19.81 1.56 -18.62
C GLY A 375 -19.63 2.99 -18.12
N GLY A 376 -18.72 3.73 -18.75
CA GLY A 376 -18.46 5.13 -18.45
C GLY A 376 -17.28 5.33 -17.50
N ASP A 377 -16.35 4.39 -17.44
CA ASP A 377 -15.08 4.57 -16.73
C ASP A 377 -14.03 5.27 -17.61
N GLU A 378 -13.02 5.82 -16.94
CA GLU A 378 -11.72 6.25 -17.49
C GLU A 378 -11.71 7.07 -18.81
N LEU A 379 -12.80 7.76 -19.14
CA LEU A 379 -12.88 8.65 -20.31
C LEU A 379 -11.82 9.75 -20.21
N ASN A 380 -10.87 9.77 -21.13
CA ASN A 380 -9.74 10.67 -21.04
C ASN A 380 -10.01 11.99 -21.76
N HIS A 381 -10.05 13.09 -21.02
CA HIS A 381 -10.19 14.46 -21.55
C HIS A 381 -9.39 14.77 -22.83
N ASN A 382 -8.18 14.20 -23.00
CA ASN A 382 -7.34 14.51 -24.15
C ASN A 382 -7.81 13.89 -25.47
N ASP A 383 -8.59 12.80 -25.45
CA ASP A 383 -9.05 12.12 -26.67
C ASP A 383 -9.80 13.06 -27.63
N SER A 384 -10.62 13.93 -27.05
CA SER A 384 -11.54 14.84 -27.74
C SER A 384 -10.81 16.03 -28.38
N ARG A 385 -9.50 16.18 -28.11
CA ARG A 385 -8.64 17.09 -28.88
C ARG A 385 -8.45 16.63 -30.32
N LEU A 386 -8.56 15.31 -30.55
CA LEU A 386 -8.48 14.71 -31.87
C LEU A 386 -9.83 14.62 -32.57
N ASP A 387 -10.94 14.85 -31.86
CA ASP A 387 -12.25 15.02 -32.49
C ASP A 387 -12.23 16.31 -33.34
N PRO A 388 -12.41 16.23 -34.67
CA PRO A 388 -12.36 17.39 -35.53
C PRO A 388 -13.47 18.41 -35.24
N ASP A 389 -14.57 18.01 -34.60
CA ASP A 389 -15.74 18.85 -34.29
C ASP A 389 -15.67 19.44 -32.87
N VAL A 390 -14.90 18.84 -31.96
CA VAL A 390 -14.79 19.30 -30.56
C VAL A 390 -13.46 20.03 -30.31
N ARG A 391 -12.33 19.44 -30.71
CA ARG A 391 -10.96 19.99 -30.58
C ARG A 391 -10.63 20.60 -29.21
N SER A 392 -11.14 20.02 -28.15
CA SER A 392 -11.03 20.54 -26.78
C SER A 392 -10.83 19.39 -25.79
N ASN A 393 -10.14 19.67 -24.68
CA ASN A 393 -10.05 18.81 -23.51
C ASN A 393 -10.65 19.45 -22.24
N GLU A 394 -11.32 20.59 -22.39
CA GLU A 394 -11.93 21.33 -21.28
C GLU A 394 -13.22 20.65 -20.82
N THR A 395 -13.35 20.37 -19.51
CA THR A 395 -14.55 19.74 -18.92
C THR A 395 -15.83 20.53 -19.25
N SER A 396 -15.75 21.87 -19.29
CA SER A 396 -16.88 22.73 -19.63
C SER A 396 -17.44 22.53 -21.04
N VAL A 397 -16.64 21.97 -21.96
CA VAL A 397 -17.04 21.61 -23.33
C VAL A 397 -17.50 20.15 -23.40
N LEU A 398 -16.77 19.25 -22.73
CA LEU A 398 -16.99 17.80 -22.82
C LEU A 398 -18.17 17.33 -21.98
N ALA A 399 -18.35 17.84 -20.76
CA ALA A 399 -19.40 17.37 -19.85
C ALA A 399 -20.83 17.52 -20.42
N PRO A 400 -21.20 18.61 -21.12
CA PRO A 400 -22.50 18.69 -21.80
C PRO A 400 -22.68 17.67 -22.93
N LEU A 401 -21.61 17.33 -23.67
CA LEU A 401 -21.64 16.31 -24.72
C LEU A 401 -21.81 14.92 -24.12
N LEU A 402 -21.08 14.64 -23.05
CA LEU A 402 -21.20 13.39 -22.30
C LEU A 402 -22.58 13.25 -21.64
N GLN A 403 -23.14 14.32 -21.06
CA GLN A 403 -24.51 14.32 -20.54
C GLN A 403 -25.54 14.00 -21.62
N LYS A 404 -25.42 14.61 -22.81
CA LYS A 404 -26.30 14.28 -23.93
C LYS A 404 -26.15 12.82 -24.36
N PHE A 405 -24.93 12.30 -24.42
CA PHE A 405 -24.65 10.91 -24.78
C PHE A 405 -25.28 9.95 -23.75
N VAL A 406 -25.05 10.16 -22.46
CA VAL A 406 -25.59 9.34 -21.36
C VAL A 406 -27.11 9.45 -21.27
N ASP A 407 -27.70 10.65 -21.41
CA ASP A 407 -29.15 10.81 -21.42
C ASP A 407 -29.80 10.02 -22.56
N TYR A 408 -29.15 10.01 -23.72
CA TYR A 408 -29.61 9.26 -24.89
C TYR A 408 -29.49 7.75 -24.69
N THR A 409 -28.33 7.23 -24.28
CA THR A 409 -28.13 5.79 -24.04
C THR A 409 -29.04 5.30 -22.91
N HIS A 410 -29.15 6.04 -21.79
CA HIS A 410 -30.06 5.71 -20.70
C HIS A 410 -31.53 5.79 -21.13
N GLY A 411 -31.89 6.69 -22.03
CA GLY A 411 -33.21 6.73 -22.64
C GLY A 411 -33.54 5.42 -23.37
N LYS A 412 -32.62 4.95 -24.22
CA LYS A 412 -32.77 3.69 -24.97
C LYS A 412 -32.84 2.47 -24.07
N ILE A 413 -32.02 2.42 -23.01
CA ILE A 413 -32.05 1.35 -22.00
C ILE A 413 -33.43 1.30 -21.33
N ARG A 414 -33.98 2.45 -20.93
CA ARG A 414 -35.32 2.53 -20.32
C ARG A 414 -36.43 2.17 -21.29
N ASP A 415 -36.34 2.59 -22.55
CA ASP A 415 -37.34 2.25 -23.58
C ASP A 415 -37.41 0.73 -23.81
N ALA A 416 -36.29 0.02 -23.63
CA ALA A 416 -36.22 -1.44 -23.65
C ALA A 416 -36.73 -2.11 -22.36
N GLY A 417 -37.09 -1.34 -21.33
CA GLY A 417 -37.53 -1.85 -20.03
C GLY A 417 -36.40 -2.34 -19.13
N LEU A 418 -35.18 -1.84 -19.34
CA LEU A 418 -33.97 -2.12 -18.56
C LEU A 418 -33.63 -0.93 -17.66
N ALA A 419 -32.89 -1.20 -16.57
CA ALA A 419 -32.33 -0.19 -15.67
C ALA A 419 -30.87 0.11 -16.05
N PRO A 420 -30.49 1.41 -16.21
CA PRO A 420 -29.10 1.75 -16.51
C PRO A 420 -28.16 1.49 -15.32
N PHE A 421 -26.96 1.06 -15.65
CA PHE A 421 -25.87 0.78 -14.71
C PHE A 421 -24.57 1.39 -15.28
N VAL A 422 -23.82 2.14 -14.48
CA VAL A 422 -22.59 2.86 -14.89
C VAL A 422 -21.49 2.81 -13.83
N TRP A 423 -20.26 3.11 -14.22
CA TRP A 423 -19.14 3.34 -13.31
C TRP A 423 -19.22 4.71 -12.60
N GLU A 424 -18.51 4.85 -11.49
CA GLU A 424 -18.61 6.01 -10.60
C GLU A 424 -18.14 7.34 -11.18
N GLU A 425 -17.25 7.30 -12.17
CA GLU A 425 -16.64 8.46 -12.84
C GLU A 425 -17.69 9.41 -13.43
N MET A 426 -18.83 8.88 -13.88
CA MET A 426 -19.95 9.68 -14.36
C MET A 426 -20.38 10.73 -13.31
N ILE A 427 -20.29 10.40 -12.02
CA ILE A 427 -20.54 11.34 -10.94
C ILE A 427 -19.24 11.95 -10.40
N THR A 428 -18.25 11.13 -10.06
CA THR A 428 -17.09 11.56 -9.27
C THR A 428 -16.10 12.42 -10.05
N GLU A 429 -16.01 12.24 -11.36
CA GLU A 429 -15.13 13.02 -12.25
C GLU A 429 -15.94 14.02 -13.10
N TRP A 430 -17.03 13.54 -13.69
CA TRP A 430 -17.81 14.31 -14.67
C TRP A 430 -18.96 15.12 -14.07
N ASN A 431 -19.29 14.91 -12.78
CA ASN A 431 -20.35 15.61 -12.04
C ASN A 431 -21.69 15.62 -12.81
N MET A 432 -22.04 14.48 -13.40
CA MET A 432 -23.25 14.34 -14.21
C MET A 432 -24.51 14.24 -13.37
N THR A 433 -25.64 14.57 -13.98
CA THR A 433 -26.95 14.33 -13.37
C THR A 433 -27.49 12.99 -13.85
N LEU A 434 -27.61 12.03 -12.95
CA LEU A 434 -28.16 10.70 -13.23
C LEU A 434 -29.55 10.52 -12.61
N GLY A 435 -30.36 9.68 -13.23
CA GLY A 435 -31.68 9.29 -12.70
C GLY A 435 -31.56 8.45 -11.43
N LYS A 436 -32.59 8.49 -10.56
CA LYS A 436 -32.63 7.68 -9.32
C LYS A 436 -32.74 6.18 -9.56
N ASP A 437 -33.12 5.80 -10.77
CA ASP A 437 -33.18 4.42 -11.24
C ASP A 437 -31.79 3.84 -11.53
N VAL A 438 -30.81 4.70 -11.85
CA VAL A 438 -29.45 4.32 -12.23
C VAL A 438 -28.70 3.71 -11.05
N VAL A 439 -28.03 2.59 -11.30
CA VAL A 439 -27.09 1.95 -10.37
C VAL A 439 -25.68 2.42 -10.70
N ILE A 440 -24.87 2.68 -9.67
CA ILE A 440 -23.49 3.14 -9.83
C ILE A 440 -22.54 2.10 -9.23
N GLN A 441 -21.57 1.63 -10.00
CA GLN A 441 -20.49 0.75 -9.54
C GLN A 441 -19.28 1.58 -9.11
N SER A 442 -18.86 1.44 -7.85
CA SER A 442 -17.74 2.18 -7.28
C SER A 442 -16.54 1.27 -7.07
N TRP A 443 -15.35 1.68 -7.54
CA TRP A 443 -14.17 0.83 -7.57
C TRP A 443 -12.89 1.48 -7.04
N LEU A 444 -12.75 2.82 -7.09
CA LEU A 444 -11.55 3.55 -6.67
C LEU A 444 -11.34 3.59 -5.15
N GLY A 445 -12.35 3.20 -4.36
CA GLY A 445 -12.32 3.19 -2.91
C GLY A 445 -12.39 4.59 -2.29
N GLY A 446 -11.66 4.84 -1.20
CA GLY A 446 -11.48 6.19 -0.65
C GLY A 446 -12.72 6.86 -0.02
N GLY A 447 -13.82 6.12 0.15
CA GLY A 447 -15.09 6.63 0.69
C GLY A 447 -16.18 6.85 -0.36
N ALA A 448 -15.93 6.57 -1.65
CA ALA A 448 -16.88 6.84 -2.73
C ALA A 448 -18.25 6.14 -2.55
N VAL A 449 -18.27 4.88 -2.09
CA VAL A 449 -19.52 4.18 -1.75
C VAL A 449 -20.37 4.99 -0.77
N LYS A 450 -19.73 5.57 0.24
CA LYS A 450 -20.40 6.41 1.24
C LYS A 450 -20.91 7.69 0.61
N ASP A 451 -20.07 8.41 -0.12
CA ASP A 451 -20.42 9.71 -0.69
C ASP A 451 -21.58 9.58 -1.70
N LEU A 452 -21.55 8.55 -2.56
CA LEU A 452 -22.60 8.26 -3.53
C LEU A 452 -23.91 7.84 -2.85
N ALA A 453 -23.85 6.98 -1.83
CA ALA A 453 -25.02 6.55 -1.09
C ALA A 453 -25.64 7.70 -0.27
N GLU A 454 -24.83 8.54 0.39
CA GLU A 454 -25.31 9.72 1.11
C GLU A 454 -25.88 10.79 0.17
N ALA A 455 -25.39 10.86 -1.07
CA ALA A 455 -25.97 11.67 -2.15
C ALA A 455 -27.29 11.11 -2.72
N GLY A 456 -27.71 9.91 -2.30
CA GLY A 456 -29.00 9.31 -2.66
C GLY A 456 -28.96 8.38 -3.88
N HIS A 457 -27.77 7.97 -4.34
CA HIS A 457 -27.61 7.03 -5.44
C HIS A 457 -27.60 5.58 -4.97
N LYS A 458 -28.07 4.65 -5.82
CA LYS A 458 -27.92 3.21 -5.60
C LYS A 458 -26.50 2.80 -5.96
N VAL A 459 -25.83 2.09 -5.07
CA VAL A 459 -24.41 1.78 -5.21
C VAL A 459 -24.14 0.28 -5.15
N ILE A 460 -23.25 -0.17 -6.03
CA ILE A 460 -22.57 -1.46 -6.00
C ILE A 460 -21.10 -1.23 -5.65
N ASP A 461 -20.63 -1.91 -4.63
CA ASP A 461 -19.25 -1.82 -4.17
C ASP A 461 -18.36 -2.84 -4.90
N SER A 462 -17.30 -2.34 -5.52
CA SER A 462 -16.24 -3.09 -6.20
C SER A 462 -14.86 -2.53 -5.85
N ASP A 463 -14.67 -1.96 -4.65
CA ASP A 463 -13.42 -1.33 -4.20
C ASP A 463 -12.19 -2.20 -4.52
N TYR A 464 -11.30 -1.69 -5.38
CA TYR A 464 -10.10 -2.39 -5.86
C TYR A 464 -9.15 -2.76 -4.72
N ASN A 465 -9.22 -2.08 -3.57
CA ASN A 465 -8.40 -2.43 -2.40
C ASN A 465 -8.78 -3.80 -1.84
N PHE A 466 -10.01 -4.28 -2.10
CA PHE A 466 -10.55 -5.49 -1.54
C PHE A 466 -10.95 -6.51 -2.61
N TRP A 467 -11.69 -6.13 -3.65
CA TRP A 467 -12.46 -7.05 -4.50
C TRP A 467 -12.04 -7.12 -5.99
N TYR A 468 -10.94 -6.48 -6.38
CA TYR A 468 -10.28 -6.76 -7.68
C TYR A 468 -9.44 -8.03 -7.59
N LEU A 469 -9.79 -9.05 -8.39
CA LEU A 469 -9.18 -10.38 -8.30
C LEU A 469 -7.96 -10.55 -9.22
N ASP A 470 -7.78 -9.67 -10.18
CA ASP A 470 -6.69 -9.59 -11.16
C ASP A 470 -5.36 -9.04 -10.58
N CYS A 471 -5.41 -8.25 -9.50
CA CYS A 471 -4.22 -7.60 -8.93
C CYS A 471 -3.09 -8.54 -8.43
N GLY A 472 -1.87 -8.00 -8.42
CA GLY A 472 -0.66 -8.63 -7.89
C GLY A 472 -0.03 -9.70 -8.79
N ARG A 473 -0.28 -9.61 -10.10
CA ARG A 473 0.26 -10.47 -11.16
C ARG A 473 1.41 -9.81 -11.93
N GLY A 474 1.63 -8.51 -11.70
CA GLY A 474 2.68 -7.72 -12.33
C GLY A 474 2.23 -7.02 -13.61
N GLN A 475 3.08 -6.16 -14.15
CA GLN A 475 2.81 -5.43 -15.39
C GLN A 475 2.80 -6.38 -16.59
N TRP A 476 1.79 -6.24 -17.45
CA TRP A 476 1.67 -6.97 -18.72
C TRP A 476 2.28 -6.21 -19.92
N LEU A 477 2.61 -4.94 -19.72
CA LEU A 477 3.25 -4.10 -20.71
C LEU A 477 4.75 -4.42 -20.86
N ASN A 478 5.28 -4.19 -22.05
CA ASN A 478 6.71 -4.30 -22.32
C ASN A 478 7.43 -2.97 -22.02
N PHE A 479 8.56 -3.03 -21.34
CA PHE A 479 9.38 -1.86 -21.01
C PHE A 479 10.77 -1.97 -21.64
N ASP A 480 11.23 -0.90 -22.27
CA ASP A 480 12.61 -0.80 -22.74
C ASP A 480 13.58 -0.65 -21.55
N ASN A 481 14.84 -1.05 -21.70
CA ASN A 481 15.88 -0.98 -20.65
C ASN A 481 16.27 0.46 -20.24
N GLY A 482 15.46 1.46 -20.60
CA GLY A 482 15.64 2.87 -20.34
C GLY A 482 14.85 3.35 -19.12
N PRO A 483 14.35 4.61 -19.15
CA PRO A 483 13.57 5.20 -18.08
C PRO A 483 12.33 4.38 -17.71
N ALA A 484 11.65 3.74 -18.68
CA ALA A 484 10.46 2.96 -18.41
C ALA A 484 10.78 1.75 -17.50
N PHE A 485 11.83 0.98 -17.80
CA PHE A 485 12.30 -0.09 -16.90
C PHE A 485 12.56 0.44 -15.49
N GLN A 486 13.29 1.55 -15.35
CA GLN A 486 13.65 2.09 -14.04
C GLN A 486 12.44 2.63 -13.25
N THR A 487 11.44 3.15 -13.96
CA THR A 487 10.19 3.65 -13.36
C THR A 487 9.31 2.50 -12.89
N TYR A 488 9.14 1.47 -13.71
CA TYR A 488 8.19 0.40 -13.44
C TYR A 488 8.79 -0.77 -12.66
N TYR A 489 10.12 -0.96 -12.61
CA TYR A 489 10.76 -2.01 -11.80
C TYR A 489 10.34 -1.92 -10.31
N PRO A 490 9.87 -3.02 -9.68
CA PRO A 490 9.98 -4.43 -10.07
C PRO A 490 8.82 -4.99 -10.91
N PHE A 491 8.15 -4.14 -11.68
CA PHE A 491 7.02 -4.45 -12.58
C PHE A 491 5.77 -4.90 -11.84
N ASN A 492 5.44 -4.23 -10.74
CA ASN A 492 4.16 -4.43 -10.07
C ASN A 492 3.04 -3.80 -10.90
N ASP A 493 1.90 -4.48 -11.04
CA ASP A 493 0.67 -3.86 -11.54
C ASP A 493 0.18 -2.72 -10.63
N TRP A 494 -0.80 -1.97 -11.13
CA TRP A 494 -1.25 -0.73 -10.50
C TRP A 494 -2.02 -0.96 -9.19
N CYS A 495 -2.78 -2.06 -9.10
CA CYS A 495 -3.63 -2.39 -7.96
C CYS A 495 -3.05 -3.44 -7.02
N GLY A 496 -1.80 -3.86 -7.20
CA GLY A 496 -1.12 -4.82 -6.34
C GLY A 496 -1.04 -4.39 -4.87
N PRO A 497 -0.93 -5.32 -3.92
CA PRO A 497 -0.71 -6.76 -4.08
C PRO A 497 -2.00 -7.56 -4.33
N THR A 498 -1.85 -8.87 -4.60
CA THR A 498 -2.98 -9.82 -4.72
C THR A 498 -3.85 -9.81 -3.47
N LYS A 499 -5.16 -9.74 -3.68
CA LYS A 499 -6.15 -9.73 -2.59
C LYS A 499 -6.31 -11.14 -2.06
N SER A 500 -5.76 -11.40 -0.86
CA SER A 500 -5.95 -12.67 -0.17
C SER A 500 -7.41 -12.84 0.26
N TRP A 501 -7.89 -14.09 0.37
CA TRP A 501 -9.26 -14.36 0.83
C TRP A 501 -9.56 -13.71 2.20
N ARG A 502 -8.56 -13.60 3.07
CA ARG A 502 -8.69 -12.94 4.38
C ARG A 502 -8.96 -11.44 4.28
N LEU A 503 -8.36 -10.78 3.28
CA LEU A 503 -8.58 -9.36 3.01
C LEU A 503 -9.98 -9.16 2.41
N ILE A 504 -10.36 -9.99 1.43
CA ILE A 504 -11.71 -10.00 0.84
C ILE A 504 -12.78 -10.18 1.92
N TYR A 505 -12.60 -11.13 2.83
CA TYR A 505 -13.54 -11.42 3.92
C TYR A 505 -13.64 -10.28 4.95
N SER A 506 -12.65 -9.39 5.00
CA SER A 506 -12.58 -8.34 6.02
C SER A 506 -13.44 -7.13 5.69
N HIS A 507 -13.78 -6.95 4.42
CA HIS A 507 -14.51 -5.78 3.91
C HIS A 507 -16.00 -5.84 4.24
N ASP A 508 -16.61 -4.69 4.50
CA ASP A 508 -18.05 -4.54 4.68
C ASP A 508 -18.50 -3.26 3.96
N PRO A 509 -19.28 -3.38 2.86
CA PRO A 509 -19.72 -2.23 2.07
C PRO A 509 -20.50 -1.17 2.83
N ARG A 510 -21.13 -1.56 3.95
CA ARG A 510 -21.97 -0.67 4.76
C ARG A 510 -21.23 -0.06 5.97
N ALA A 511 -19.94 -0.37 6.14
CA ALA A 511 -19.19 0.11 7.29
C ALA A 511 -19.14 1.66 7.35
N GLY A 512 -19.63 2.22 8.45
CA GLY A 512 -19.59 3.67 8.69
C GLY A 512 -20.66 4.50 7.98
N LEU A 513 -21.67 3.86 7.38
CA LEU A 513 -22.83 4.52 6.78
C LEU A 513 -23.95 4.78 7.81
N SER A 514 -24.80 5.76 7.52
CA SER A 514 -26.12 5.89 8.16
C SER A 514 -27.05 4.76 7.73
N GLU A 515 -28.13 4.53 8.48
CA GLU A 515 -29.10 3.48 8.15
C GLU A 515 -29.80 3.76 6.80
N GLU A 516 -30.03 5.04 6.48
CA GLU A 516 -30.62 5.48 5.21
C GLU A 516 -29.65 5.26 4.03
N ALA A 517 -28.38 5.64 4.17
CA ALA A 517 -27.38 5.43 3.13
C ALA A 517 -27.07 3.94 2.93
N ALA A 518 -27.03 3.15 4.01
CA ALA A 518 -26.79 1.71 3.93
C ALA A 518 -27.85 0.95 3.10
N LYS A 519 -29.10 1.45 3.05
CA LYS A 519 -30.18 0.88 2.21
C LYS A 519 -29.96 1.09 0.71
N LEU A 520 -29.16 2.09 0.34
CA LEU A 520 -28.83 2.38 -1.05
C LEU A 520 -27.63 1.57 -1.56
N VAL A 521 -26.84 0.97 -0.66
CA VAL A 521 -25.82 -0.02 -1.02
C VAL A 521 -26.51 -1.36 -1.27
N LEU A 522 -26.68 -1.68 -2.56
CA LEU A 522 -27.39 -2.88 -3.02
C LEU A 522 -26.56 -4.16 -2.83
N GLY A 523 -25.23 -4.02 -2.73
CA GLY A 523 -24.30 -5.12 -2.55
C GLY A 523 -22.97 -4.84 -3.20
N GLY A 524 -22.38 -5.86 -3.83
CA GLY A 524 -21.05 -5.72 -4.41
C GLY A 524 -20.73 -6.75 -5.50
N GLU A 525 -19.66 -6.46 -6.23
CA GLU A 525 -19.11 -7.33 -7.26
C GLU A 525 -17.60 -7.46 -7.16
N ALA A 526 -17.11 -8.69 -7.32
CA ALA A 526 -15.68 -8.94 -7.49
C ALA A 526 -15.31 -8.74 -8.96
N ALA A 527 -14.38 -7.83 -9.25
CA ALA A 527 -13.93 -7.56 -10.61
C ALA A 527 -12.85 -8.56 -11.04
N VAL A 528 -13.01 -9.10 -12.23
CA VAL A 528 -12.07 -10.01 -12.90
C VAL A 528 -11.73 -9.42 -14.26
N TRP A 529 -10.81 -8.45 -14.25
CA TRP A 529 -10.19 -7.91 -15.46
C TRP A 529 -9.18 -8.89 -16.05
N THR A 530 -9.14 -9.02 -17.38
CA THR A 530 -8.52 -10.17 -18.03
C THR A 530 -7.30 -9.86 -18.89
N GLU A 531 -6.59 -8.76 -18.65
CA GLU A 531 -5.34 -8.44 -19.34
C GLU A 531 -4.27 -9.56 -19.17
N THR A 532 -4.32 -10.28 -18.03
CA THR A 532 -3.44 -11.43 -17.76
C THR A 532 -4.19 -12.69 -17.33
N ILE A 533 -5.51 -12.73 -17.52
CA ILE A 533 -6.37 -13.87 -17.17
C ILE A 533 -6.91 -14.49 -18.45
N ASP A 534 -6.85 -15.81 -18.55
CA ASP A 534 -7.34 -16.57 -19.69
C ASP A 534 -8.05 -17.84 -19.18
N PRO A 535 -8.61 -18.67 -20.07
CA PRO A 535 -9.27 -19.90 -19.65
C PRO A 535 -8.41 -20.86 -18.81
N VAL A 536 -7.08 -20.80 -18.93
CA VAL A 536 -6.16 -21.71 -18.22
C VAL A 536 -6.06 -21.36 -16.75
N ASN A 537 -6.06 -20.06 -16.41
CA ASN A 537 -5.80 -19.61 -15.04
C ASN A 537 -7.02 -18.98 -14.33
N LEU A 538 -8.13 -18.73 -15.05
CA LEU A 538 -9.39 -18.17 -14.52
C LEU A 538 -9.79 -18.78 -13.18
N ASP A 539 -9.98 -20.10 -13.15
CA ASP A 539 -10.50 -20.79 -11.97
C ASP A 539 -9.58 -20.62 -10.74
N THR A 540 -8.26 -20.72 -10.95
CA THR A 540 -7.27 -20.61 -9.86
C THR A 540 -7.18 -19.20 -9.28
N ILE A 541 -7.52 -18.20 -10.08
CA ILE A 541 -7.49 -16.80 -9.65
C ILE A 541 -8.80 -16.49 -8.94
N VAL A 542 -9.94 -16.77 -9.58
CA VAL A 542 -11.26 -16.36 -9.07
C VAL A 542 -11.67 -17.17 -7.85
N TRP A 543 -11.42 -18.48 -7.85
CA TRP A 543 -11.95 -19.39 -6.84
C TRP A 543 -10.87 -19.88 -5.86
N PRO A 544 -11.16 -19.92 -4.55
CA PRO A 544 -12.46 -19.68 -3.91
C PRO A 544 -12.66 -18.22 -3.45
N ARG A 545 -11.85 -17.26 -3.93
CA ARG A 545 -11.86 -15.87 -3.45
C ARG A 545 -13.21 -15.16 -3.67
N ALA A 546 -13.84 -15.30 -4.83
CA ALA A 546 -15.14 -14.71 -5.09
C ALA A 546 -16.24 -15.28 -4.16
N ALA A 547 -16.18 -16.56 -3.80
CA ALA A 547 -17.11 -17.16 -2.85
C ALA A 547 -17.00 -16.55 -1.44
N VAL A 548 -15.83 -16.01 -1.08
CA VAL A 548 -15.59 -15.30 0.18
C VAL A 548 -16.34 -13.99 0.25
N MET A 549 -16.30 -13.20 -0.83
CA MET A 549 -17.16 -12.03 -0.96
C MET A 549 -18.65 -12.44 -0.92
N GLY A 550 -19.01 -13.54 -1.60
CA GLY A 550 -20.36 -14.09 -1.57
C GLY A 550 -20.88 -14.35 -0.16
N GLU A 551 -20.06 -14.86 0.76
CA GLU A 551 -20.48 -15.04 2.17
C GLU A 551 -20.61 -13.73 2.94
N VAL A 552 -19.75 -12.74 2.68
CA VAL A 552 -19.91 -11.39 3.24
C VAL A 552 -21.25 -10.80 2.80
N LEU A 553 -21.59 -10.94 1.52
CA LEU A 553 -22.82 -10.39 0.96
C LEU A 553 -24.08 -11.25 1.26
N TRP A 554 -23.91 -12.53 1.58
CA TRP A 554 -25.02 -13.41 1.95
C TRP A 554 -25.37 -13.29 3.43
N SER A 555 -24.40 -13.48 4.34
CA SER A 555 -24.67 -13.51 5.77
C SER A 555 -24.21 -12.27 6.54
N GLY A 556 -23.56 -11.30 5.89
CA GLY A 556 -23.13 -10.02 6.48
C GLY A 556 -21.76 -10.11 7.17
N ARG A 557 -21.00 -9.01 7.30
CA ARG A 557 -19.66 -9.09 7.93
C ARG A 557 -19.72 -9.40 9.44
N THR A 558 -20.83 -9.08 10.09
CA THR A 558 -21.01 -9.22 11.54
C THR A 558 -21.84 -10.45 11.91
N ASP A 559 -21.61 -10.98 13.12
CA ASP A 559 -22.44 -12.03 13.71
C ASP A 559 -23.72 -11.45 14.35
N ALA A 560 -24.56 -12.32 14.94
CA ALA A 560 -25.80 -11.90 15.60
C ALA A 560 -25.58 -10.96 16.80
N SER A 561 -24.36 -10.86 17.35
CA SER A 561 -23.99 -9.91 18.40
C SER A 561 -23.47 -8.57 17.87
N GLY A 562 -23.37 -8.43 16.54
CA GLY A 562 -22.81 -7.25 15.88
C GLY A 562 -21.28 -7.23 15.83
N GLN A 563 -20.61 -8.32 16.21
CA GLN A 563 -19.15 -8.41 16.14
C GLN A 563 -18.69 -8.94 14.78
N ASN A 564 -17.53 -8.48 14.30
CA ASN A 564 -16.94 -8.99 13.07
C ASN A 564 -16.67 -10.48 13.19
N ARG A 565 -17.27 -11.27 12.29
CA ARG A 565 -17.03 -12.73 12.19
C ARG A 565 -15.55 -13.06 12.07
N SER A 566 -15.11 -14.09 12.78
CA SER A 566 -13.71 -14.50 12.82
C SER A 566 -13.31 -15.25 11.57
N GLN A 567 -12.09 -15.01 11.06
CA GLN A 567 -11.51 -15.82 9.99
C GLN A 567 -11.23 -17.26 10.43
N TYR A 568 -11.09 -17.50 11.74
CA TYR A 568 -10.94 -18.85 12.29
C TYR A 568 -12.19 -19.70 12.09
N ASP A 569 -13.38 -19.09 12.13
CA ASP A 569 -14.64 -19.78 11.86
C ASP A 569 -14.84 -20.03 10.35
N ALA A 570 -14.45 -19.06 9.51
CA ALA A 570 -14.62 -19.19 8.07
C ALA A 570 -13.65 -20.19 7.41
N ALA A 571 -12.42 -20.34 7.93
CA ALA A 571 -11.38 -21.11 7.26
C ALA A 571 -11.73 -22.60 7.05
N PRO A 572 -12.30 -23.36 8.02
CA PRO A 572 -12.70 -24.75 7.81
C PRO A 572 -13.83 -24.88 6.77
N ARG A 573 -14.84 -24.00 6.83
CA ARG A 573 -15.97 -24.00 5.89
C ARG A 573 -15.52 -23.67 4.46
N LEU A 574 -14.63 -22.67 4.32
CA LEU A 574 -14.06 -22.31 3.02
C LEU A 574 -13.18 -23.42 2.44
N ALA A 575 -12.44 -24.15 3.29
CA ALA A 575 -11.65 -25.29 2.86
C ALA A 575 -12.55 -26.40 2.29
N GLU A 576 -13.71 -26.65 2.91
CA GLU A 576 -14.67 -27.59 2.38
C GLU A 576 -15.25 -27.14 1.04
N LEU A 577 -15.74 -25.91 0.94
CA LEU A 577 -16.26 -25.37 -0.31
C LEU A 577 -15.24 -25.50 -1.43
N ARG A 578 -13.97 -25.16 -1.15
CA ARG A 578 -12.87 -25.28 -2.12
C ARG A 578 -12.73 -26.71 -2.63
N GLU A 579 -12.76 -27.72 -1.76
CA GLU A 579 -12.65 -29.12 -2.20
C GLU A 579 -13.90 -29.59 -2.95
N ARG A 580 -15.09 -29.09 -2.59
CA ARG A 580 -16.33 -29.33 -3.37
C ARG A 580 -16.23 -28.73 -4.77
N MET A 581 -15.75 -27.51 -4.92
CA MET A 581 -15.50 -26.87 -6.22
C MET A 581 -14.55 -27.72 -7.09
N VAL A 582 -13.45 -28.21 -6.51
CA VAL A 582 -12.51 -29.10 -7.21
C VAL A 582 -13.16 -30.41 -7.62
N ALA A 583 -13.98 -31.01 -6.75
CA ALA A 583 -14.72 -32.24 -7.08
C ALA A 583 -15.72 -32.04 -8.24
N ARG A 584 -16.21 -30.81 -8.43
CA ARG A 584 -17.14 -30.41 -9.51
C ARG A 584 -16.45 -29.82 -10.74
N GLY A 585 -15.12 -29.93 -10.85
CA GLY A 585 -14.37 -29.52 -12.03
C GLY A 585 -13.94 -28.05 -12.09
N VAL A 586 -14.09 -27.29 -11.00
CA VAL A 586 -13.53 -25.93 -10.87
C VAL A 586 -12.15 -26.02 -10.23
N SER A 587 -11.13 -25.51 -10.92
CA SER A 587 -9.73 -25.59 -10.46
C SER A 587 -9.40 -24.55 -9.37
N ALA A 588 -10.17 -24.54 -8.28
CA ALA A 588 -10.05 -23.58 -7.20
C ALA A 588 -8.70 -23.68 -6.46
N SER A 589 -8.06 -22.54 -6.22
CA SER A 589 -6.75 -22.47 -5.54
C SER A 589 -6.82 -22.95 -4.08
N PRO A 590 -5.77 -23.61 -3.56
CA PRO A 590 -5.69 -23.92 -2.12
C PRO A 590 -5.66 -22.64 -1.27
N ILE A 591 -6.41 -22.61 -0.16
CA ILE A 591 -6.41 -21.48 0.78
C ILE A 591 -5.40 -21.64 1.94
N GLN A 592 -4.96 -22.88 2.18
CA GLN A 592 -3.96 -23.30 3.17
C GLN A 592 -3.45 -24.71 2.83
N MET A 593 -2.40 -25.17 3.51
CA MET A 593 -1.87 -26.53 3.33
C MET A 593 -2.84 -27.58 3.90
N THR A 594 -2.88 -28.78 3.31
CA THR A 594 -3.72 -29.90 3.81
C THR A 594 -3.43 -30.28 5.26
N PHE A 595 -2.19 -30.09 5.72
CA PHE A 595 -1.86 -30.26 7.14
C PHE A 595 -2.72 -29.35 8.04
N CYS A 596 -3.00 -28.12 7.61
CA CYS A 596 -3.82 -27.18 8.37
C CYS A 596 -5.30 -27.59 8.43
N THR A 597 -5.83 -28.20 7.37
CA THR A 597 -7.23 -28.65 7.32
C THR A 597 -7.45 -30.00 8.03
N GLN A 598 -6.38 -30.77 8.25
CA GLN A 598 -6.42 -32.04 9.01
C GLN A 598 -6.05 -31.87 10.49
N GLY A 599 -5.53 -30.71 10.90
CA GLY A 599 -5.12 -30.43 12.29
C GLY A 599 -6.26 -29.90 13.17
N ASN A 600 -6.06 -29.90 14.48
CA ASN A 600 -6.95 -29.18 15.40
C ASN A 600 -6.73 -27.67 15.19
N ALA A 601 -7.80 -26.90 14.97
CA ALA A 601 -7.70 -25.47 14.61
C ALA A 601 -6.89 -24.64 15.62
N THR A 602 -6.80 -25.10 16.88
CA THR A 602 -6.01 -24.51 17.97
C THR A 602 -4.50 -24.70 17.84
N GLU A 603 -4.00 -25.68 17.07
CA GLU A 603 -2.56 -25.87 16.84
C GLU A 603 -1.96 -24.84 15.85
N LEU A 604 -2.81 -24.08 15.17
CA LEU A 604 -2.44 -23.10 14.14
C LEU A 604 -2.62 -21.64 14.60
N GLU A 605 -2.88 -21.44 15.89
CA GLU A 605 -2.95 -20.10 16.49
C GLU A 605 -1.61 -19.39 16.36
N VAL A 606 -1.63 -18.17 15.82
CA VAL A 606 -0.56 -17.21 16.05
C VAL A 606 -0.71 -16.75 17.50
N PHE A 607 -0.04 -17.46 18.42
CA PHE A 607 0.13 -17.15 19.85
C PHE A 607 -0.58 -15.87 20.31
N ASP A 608 -1.86 -16.01 20.68
CA ASP A 608 -2.60 -14.96 21.38
C ASP A 608 -2.46 -15.20 22.90
N MET A 609 -2.35 -14.13 23.68
CA MET A 609 -1.96 -14.16 25.10
C MET A 609 -3.06 -14.67 26.06
N GLY A 610 -3.91 -15.61 25.63
CA GLY A 610 -5.00 -16.17 26.46
C GLY A 610 -4.54 -17.12 27.57
N LEU A 611 -3.34 -17.72 27.45
CA LEU A 611 -2.77 -18.61 28.48
C LEU A 611 -2.40 -17.88 29.79
N VAL A 612 -2.27 -16.56 29.76
CA VAL A 612 -1.90 -15.75 30.93
C VAL A 612 -3.08 -15.62 31.90
N GLU A 613 -4.32 -15.54 31.41
CA GLU A 613 -5.50 -15.33 32.25
C GLU A 613 -5.91 -16.61 33.00
N ALA A 614 -5.84 -17.78 32.35
CA ALA A 614 -6.12 -19.06 33.01
C ALA A 614 -5.06 -19.46 34.06
N PHE A 615 -3.82 -18.95 33.93
CA PHE A 615 -2.75 -19.20 34.89
C PHE A 615 -2.89 -18.33 36.16
N LEU A 616 -3.54 -17.15 36.06
CA LEU A 616 -3.70 -16.22 37.17
C LEU A 616 -4.81 -16.63 38.16
N ASP A 617 -5.79 -17.43 37.74
CA ASP A 617 -6.92 -17.85 38.59
C ASP A 617 -6.62 -19.04 39.53
N LYS A 618 -5.51 -19.77 39.33
CA LYS A 618 -5.19 -20.98 40.12
C LYS A 618 -3.86 -20.93 40.87
N VAL A 619 -3.15 -19.82 40.78
CA VAL A 619 -1.78 -19.70 41.28
C VAL A 619 -1.68 -18.42 42.11
N SER A 620 -1.25 -18.53 43.38
CA SER A 620 -1.10 -17.34 44.23
C SER A 620 -0.21 -16.30 43.55
N LEU A 621 -0.49 -15.00 43.74
CA LEU A 621 0.32 -13.89 43.21
C LEU A 621 1.83 -14.09 43.37
N LYS A 622 2.28 -14.74 44.46
CA LYS A 622 3.69 -15.07 44.69
C LYS A 622 4.21 -16.17 43.75
N THR A 623 3.42 -17.22 43.54
CA THR A 623 3.77 -18.33 42.66
C THR A 623 3.67 -17.92 41.19
N SER A 624 2.69 -17.08 40.81
CA SER A 624 2.58 -16.49 39.47
C SER A 624 3.75 -15.58 39.18
N PHE A 625 4.19 -14.78 40.15
CA PHE A 625 5.39 -13.96 40.02
C PHE A 625 6.65 -14.81 39.84
N ILE A 626 6.83 -15.87 40.64
CA ILE A 626 7.98 -16.78 40.50
C ILE A 626 7.96 -17.47 39.12
N VAL A 627 6.82 -17.98 38.67
CA VAL A 627 6.70 -18.63 37.36
C VAL A 627 6.93 -17.65 36.22
N LEU A 628 6.38 -16.44 36.28
CA LEU A 628 6.63 -15.39 35.29
C LEU A 628 8.10 -14.98 35.26
N VAL A 629 8.77 -14.89 36.43
CA VAL A 629 10.21 -14.61 36.50
C VAL A 629 11.02 -15.76 35.92
N VAL A 630 10.69 -17.02 36.23
CA VAL A 630 11.38 -18.20 35.66
C VAL A 630 11.14 -18.31 34.15
N ALA A 631 9.91 -18.10 33.69
CA ALA A 631 9.56 -18.10 32.26
C ALA A 631 10.25 -16.94 31.52
N TYR A 632 10.33 -15.75 32.13
CA TYR A 632 11.07 -14.62 31.58
C TYR A 632 12.58 -14.89 31.53
N ILE A 633 13.16 -15.51 32.58
CA ILE A 633 14.57 -15.93 32.58
C ILE A 633 14.81 -16.99 31.49
N ALA A 634 13.94 -17.99 31.36
CA ALA A 634 14.03 -19.01 30.32
C ALA A 634 13.88 -18.41 28.91
N TYR A 635 12.96 -17.49 28.71
CA TYR A 635 12.80 -16.72 27.48
C TYR A 635 14.06 -15.90 27.17
N CYS A 636 14.62 -15.21 28.16
CA CYS A 636 15.86 -14.45 27.98
C CYS A 636 17.03 -15.38 27.61
N ILE A 637 17.19 -16.53 28.28
CA ILE A 637 18.24 -17.51 27.97
C ILE A 637 18.04 -18.08 26.57
N SER A 638 16.82 -18.50 26.23
CA SER A 638 16.47 -19.03 24.90
C SER A 638 16.75 -18.01 23.79
N SER A 639 16.28 -16.77 23.98
CA SER A 639 16.53 -15.66 23.06
C SER A 639 18.03 -15.39 22.90
N ARG A 640 18.83 -15.48 23.97
CA ARG A 640 20.30 -15.35 23.87
C ARG A 640 20.96 -16.51 23.13
N ILE A 641 20.48 -17.73 23.32
CA ILE A 641 21.00 -18.90 22.61
C ILE A 641 20.66 -18.80 21.12
N ASP A 642 19.43 -18.41 20.77
CA ASP A 642 19.03 -18.19 19.38
C ASP A 642 19.86 -17.08 18.71
N GLU A 643 19.97 -15.93 19.37
CA GLU A 643 20.80 -14.81 18.89
C GLU A 643 22.25 -15.25 18.65
N HIS A 644 22.83 -16.02 19.58
CA HIS A 644 24.18 -16.55 19.43
C HIS A 644 24.30 -17.52 18.24
N ARG A 645 23.34 -18.43 18.08
CA ARG A 645 23.30 -19.38 16.96
C ARG A 645 23.17 -18.66 15.61
N ARG A 646 22.39 -17.58 15.53
CA ARG A 646 22.24 -16.79 14.31
C ARG A 646 23.52 -16.02 13.97
N ILE A 647 24.18 -15.42 14.97
CA ILE A 647 25.47 -14.75 14.76
C ILE A 647 26.52 -15.74 14.28
N ARG A 648 26.67 -16.89 14.95
CA ARG A 648 27.64 -17.93 14.58
C ARG A 648 27.40 -18.55 13.20
N ARG A 649 26.15 -18.54 12.72
CA ARG A 649 25.81 -18.98 11.35
C ARG A 649 26.32 -18.02 10.28
N LEU A 650 26.40 -16.73 10.58
CA LEU A 650 26.79 -15.68 9.63
C LEU A 650 28.29 -15.33 9.71
N GLY A 651 28.95 -15.63 10.83
CA GLY A 651 30.36 -15.33 11.02
C GLY A 651 30.76 -15.26 12.50
N HIS A 652 31.81 -14.48 12.77
CA HIS A 652 32.39 -14.35 14.10
C HIS A 652 32.03 -13.02 14.76
N TYR A 653 31.96 -13.02 16.09
CA TYR A 653 31.87 -11.78 16.86
C TYR A 653 33.11 -10.93 16.64
N GLY A 654 32.93 -9.61 16.73
CA GLY A 654 33.99 -8.63 16.79
C GLY A 654 34.39 -8.25 18.21
N PRO A 655 35.41 -7.38 18.36
CA PRO A 655 35.82 -6.81 19.64
C PRO A 655 34.63 -6.13 20.34
N ARG A 656 34.42 -6.43 21.62
CA ARG A 656 33.26 -5.96 22.38
C ARG A 656 33.66 -4.98 23.47
N ILE A 657 32.99 -3.83 23.51
CA ILE A 657 33.14 -2.85 24.58
C ILE A 657 32.71 -3.48 25.90
N ARG A 658 33.62 -3.47 26.88
CA ARG A 658 33.37 -3.96 28.23
C ARG A 658 32.50 -2.98 28.99
N THR A 659 31.40 -3.47 29.54
CA THR A 659 30.47 -2.72 30.41
C THR A 659 30.53 -3.30 31.82
N TYR A 660 30.48 -2.43 32.83
CA TYR A 660 30.60 -2.81 34.24
C TYR A 660 29.28 -2.77 35.00
N ALA A 661 28.29 -1.99 34.54
CA ALA A 661 26.97 -1.96 35.16
C ALA A 661 25.99 -2.94 34.47
N PRO A 662 24.96 -3.42 35.18
CA PRO A 662 23.90 -4.24 34.59
C PRO A 662 23.32 -3.59 33.32
N TRP A 663 23.07 -4.42 32.31
CA TRP A 663 22.53 -4.00 31.01
C TRP A 663 23.33 -2.90 30.27
N GLY A 664 24.58 -2.66 30.64
CA GLY A 664 25.43 -1.66 29.99
C GLY A 664 25.05 -0.21 30.31
N LEU A 665 24.40 0.03 31.45
CA LEU A 665 23.96 1.36 31.89
C LEU A 665 25.13 2.34 32.07
N ASP A 666 26.32 1.86 32.42
CA ASP A 666 27.53 2.66 32.54
C ASP A 666 27.95 3.27 31.18
N LEU A 667 27.79 2.52 30.09
CA LEU A 667 28.10 3.00 28.75
C LEU A 667 27.03 3.97 28.24
N VAL A 668 25.74 3.73 28.56
CA VAL A 668 24.66 4.71 28.28
C VAL A 668 24.90 6.02 29.03
N ALA A 669 25.21 5.94 30.34
CA ALA A 669 25.52 7.09 31.16
C ALA A 669 26.74 7.85 30.63
N ARG A 670 27.80 7.12 30.22
CA ARG A 670 28.97 7.72 29.58
C ARG A 670 28.60 8.49 28.32
N PHE A 671 27.86 7.88 27.37
CA PHE A 671 27.45 8.59 26.16
C PHE A 671 26.64 9.85 26.46
N VAL A 672 25.73 9.81 27.43
CA VAL A 672 24.92 10.97 27.83
C VAL A 672 25.79 12.04 28.50
N LEU A 673 26.66 11.66 29.44
CA LEU A 673 27.55 12.58 30.16
C LEU A 673 28.57 13.24 29.22
N ASP A 674 29.22 12.45 28.37
CA ASP A 674 30.20 12.96 27.41
C ASP A 674 29.52 13.86 26.37
N THR A 675 28.27 13.56 25.97
CA THR A 675 27.50 14.49 25.12
C THR A 675 27.20 15.79 25.85
N THR A 676 26.75 15.71 27.11
CA THR A 676 26.43 16.90 27.92
C THR A 676 27.68 17.75 28.18
N LYS A 677 28.85 17.12 28.28
CA LYS A 677 30.16 17.77 28.41
C LYS A 677 30.83 18.13 27.07
N GLN A 678 30.20 17.83 25.93
CA GLN A 678 30.73 18.06 24.59
C GLN A 678 32.07 17.34 24.29
N GLN A 679 32.23 16.13 24.83
CA GLN A 679 33.41 15.27 24.69
C GLN A 679 33.18 14.08 23.73
N ASN A 680 32.23 14.22 22.79
CA ASN A 680 31.84 13.14 21.87
C ASN A 680 33.01 12.57 21.05
N LEU A 681 33.90 13.42 20.53
CA LEU A 681 35.05 12.97 19.74
C LEU A 681 36.00 12.09 20.55
N ALA A 682 36.40 12.53 21.75
CA ALA A 682 37.25 11.76 22.64
C ALA A 682 36.57 10.44 23.05
N CYS A 683 35.27 10.47 23.36
CA CYS A 683 34.51 9.27 23.68
C CYS A 683 34.55 8.24 22.55
N TRP A 684 34.25 8.64 21.31
CA TRP A 684 34.27 7.72 20.17
C TRP A 684 35.68 7.28 19.79
N ARG A 685 36.65 8.20 19.73
CA ARG A 685 38.03 7.90 19.36
C ARG A 685 38.69 7.00 20.40
N ASP A 686 38.62 7.36 21.68
CA ASP A 686 39.44 6.74 22.72
C ASP A 686 38.69 5.61 23.43
N ALA A 687 37.43 5.83 23.83
CA ALA A 687 36.68 4.85 24.61
C ALA A 687 35.98 3.78 23.77
N VAL A 688 35.50 4.12 22.57
CA VAL A 688 34.83 3.17 21.67
C VAL A 688 35.85 2.41 20.82
N PHE A 689 36.68 3.11 20.05
CA PHE A 689 37.62 2.46 19.12
C PHE A 689 38.99 2.19 19.74
N GLY A 690 39.63 3.21 20.32
CA GLY A 690 41.00 3.13 20.85
C GLY A 690 41.17 2.07 21.93
N ALA A 691 40.26 2.02 22.90
CA ALA A 691 40.28 1.04 23.99
C ALA A 691 40.16 -0.42 23.52
N GLN A 692 39.64 -0.66 22.32
CA GLN A 692 39.51 -1.99 21.72
C GLN A 692 40.57 -2.26 20.64
N ASN A 693 41.41 -1.26 20.33
CA ASN A 693 42.34 -1.28 19.20
C ASN A 693 41.67 -1.75 17.88
N SER A 694 40.44 -1.29 17.63
CA SER A 694 39.66 -1.67 16.46
C SER A 694 38.77 -0.53 15.98
N TRP A 695 38.66 -0.38 14.66
CA TRP A 695 37.75 0.59 14.03
C TRP A 695 36.33 0.05 13.85
N THR A 696 36.04 -1.19 14.25
CA THR A 696 34.70 -1.75 14.31
C THR A 696 34.53 -2.56 15.59
N VAL A 697 33.56 -2.18 16.42
CA VAL A 697 33.35 -2.75 17.74
C VAL A 697 31.87 -2.97 18.02
N GLU A 698 31.59 -3.89 18.94
CA GLU A 698 30.23 -4.20 19.38
C GLU A 698 30.00 -3.71 20.82
N ALA A 699 28.78 -3.31 21.12
CA ALA A 699 28.34 -3.12 22.50
C ALA A 699 26.95 -3.72 22.70
N ARG A 700 26.59 -3.95 23.97
CA ARG A 700 25.21 -4.31 24.32
C ARG A 700 24.67 -3.33 25.33
N LEU A 701 23.65 -2.57 24.93
CA LEU A 701 22.98 -1.58 25.75
C LEU A 701 21.52 -1.98 25.93
N LEU A 702 21.06 -2.09 27.18
CA LEU A 702 19.65 -2.40 27.50
C LEU A 702 19.12 -3.66 26.79
N GLY A 703 19.99 -4.67 26.67
CA GLY A 703 19.71 -5.95 26.01
C GLY A 703 19.88 -5.93 24.49
N LEU A 704 20.01 -4.77 23.85
CA LEU A 704 20.17 -4.62 22.40
C LEU A 704 21.65 -4.63 22.01
N ARG A 705 22.03 -5.48 21.05
CA ARG A 705 23.36 -5.51 20.44
C ARG A 705 23.46 -4.37 19.43
N MET A 706 24.52 -3.57 19.51
CA MET A 706 24.80 -2.46 18.60
C MET A 706 26.23 -2.56 18.08
N VAL A 707 26.44 -2.10 16.85
CA VAL A 707 27.75 -2.07 16.21
C VAL A 707 28.16 -0.61 16.00
N PHE A 708 29.42 -0.30 16.28
CA PHE A 708 30.04 0.99 16.01
C PHE A 708 31.16 0.79 15.00
N THR A 709 31.26 1.65 13.98
CA THR A 709 32.34 1.55 12.98
C THR A 709 32.85 2.90 12.51
N ALA A 710 34.15 2.99 12.28
CA ALA A 710 34.82 4.06 11.55
C ALA A 710 35.64 3.48 10.39
N ASP A 711 35.34 2.25 9.95
CA ASP A 711 35.99 1.57 8.84
C ASP A 711 35.34 1.97 7.50
N PRO A 712 36.09 2.58 6.55
CA PRO A 712 35.54 2.98 5.26
C PRO A 712 34.90 1.85 4.45
N ALA A 713 35.38 0.61 4.57
CA ALA A 713 34.79 -0.54 3.88
C ALA A 713 33.38 -0.83 4.42
N ASN A 714 33.19 -0.75 5.73
CA ASN A 714 31.89 -0.92 6.38
C ASN A 714 30.95 0.24 6.05
N VAL A 715 31.45 1.47 6.06
CA VAL A 715 30.66 2.65 5.68
C VAL A 715 30.21 2.56 4.22
N LYS A 716 31.09 2.13 3.30
CA LYS A 716 30.74 1.87 1.89
C LYS A 716 29.68 0.78 1.76
N ALA A 717 29.78 -0.28 2.57
CA ALA A 717 28.77 -1.34 2.62
C ALA A 717 27.39 -0.80 3.00
N ILE A 718 27.33 -0.10 4.13
CA ILE A 718 26.09 0.45 4.68
C ILE A 718 25.42 1.45 3.70
N LEU A 719 26.22 2.27 3.01
CA LEU A 719 25.71 3.38 2.21
C LEU A 719 25.52 3.06 0.73
N ALA A 720 26.24 2.08 0.19
CA ALA A 720 26.24 1.80 -1.24
C ALA A 720 26.13 0.30 -1.56
N THR A 721 27.14 -0.52 -1.21
CA THR A 721 27.23 -1.88 -1.76
C THR A 721 26.24 -2.87 -1.13
N GLN A 722 25.74 -2.59 0.07
CA GLN A 722 24.69 -3.34 0.76
C GLN A 722 23.51 -2.42 1.13
N PHE A 723 23.21 -1.43 0.30
CA PHE A 723 22.20 -0.40 0.60
C PHE A 723 20.82 -0.98 0.98
N GLY A 724 20.37 -2.04 0.31
CA GLY A 724 19.09 -2.70 0.61
C GLY A 724 19.05 -3.44 1.96
N ASP A 725 20.21 -3.68 2.57
CA ASP A 725 20.32 -4.39 3.84
C ASP A 725 20.28 -3.45 5.04
N TYR A 726 20.56 -2.15 4.83
CA TYR A 726 20.70 -1.16 5.90
C TYR A 726 19.80 0.06 5.65
N GLY A 727 18.84 0.27 6.56
CA GLY A 727 17.87 1.37 6.48
C GLY A 727 17.83 2.21 7.76
N LYS A 728 16.77 3.00 7.94
CA LYS A 728 16.41 3.59 9.23
C LYS A 728 15.70 2.57 10.12
N GLY A 729 14.83 1.73 9.58
CA GLY A 729 14.05 0.74 10.29
C GLY A 729 12.94 1.34 11.14
N LYS A 730 11.96 0.51 11.50
CA LYS A 730 10.81 0.92 12.31
C LYS A 730 11.20 1.48 13.70
N PRO A 731 12.21 0.95 14.42
CA PRO A 731 12.63 1.52 15.70
C PRO A 731 13.11 2.98 15.62
N PHE A 732 13.91 3.32 14.60
CA PHE A 732 14.37 4.70 14.39
C PHE A 732 13.20 5.60 14.00
N HIS A 733 12.34 5.14 13.08
CA HIS A 733 11.13 5.87 12.69
C HIS A 733 10.28 6.24 13.90
N ASN A 734 9.97 5.28 14.78
CA ASN A 734 9.17 5.51 15.97
C ASN A 734 9.80 6.48 16.98
N GLU A 735 11.13 6.61 16.98
CA GLU A 735 11.85 7.55 17.84
C GLU A 735 11.84 8.99 17.32
N TRP A 736 11.83 9.15 16.00
CA TRP A 736 12.00 10.44 15.34
C TRP A 736 10.70 11.01 14.74
N LYS A 737 9.65 10.20 14.60
CA LYS A 737 8.38 10.58 13.94
C LYS A 737 7.70 11.80 14.58
N ASP A 738 7.83 12.03 15.88
CA ASP A 738 7.19 13.18 16.53
C ASP A 738 7.79 14.51 16.04
N PHE A 739 9.12 14.55 15.85
CA PHE A 739 9.81 15.75 15.35
C PHE A 739 9.81 15.79 13.82
N LEU A 740 10.29 14.73 13.16
CA LEU A 740 10.57 14.70 11.71
C LEU A 740 9.48 14.00 10.88
N GLY A 741 8.46 13.42 11.50
CA GLY A 741 7.34 12.78 10.80
C GLY A 741 7.73 11.63 9.87
N ASP A 742 6.99 11.47 8.78
CA ASP A 742 7.26 10.52 7.68
C ASP A 742 8.10 11.17 6.57
N SER A 743 9.22 11.79 6.96
CA SER A 743 10.10 12.53 6.04
C SER A 743 11.19 11.68 5.41
N ILE A 744 11.95 12.31 4.50
CA ILE A 744 13.14 11.74 3.86
C ILE A 744 14.20 11.21 4.86
N PHE A 745 14.18 11.64 6.13
CA PHE A 745 15.15 11.23 7.15
C PHE A 745 14.71 10.05 8.02
N THR A 746 13.43 9.72 8.07
CA THR A 746 12.88 8.72 9.01
C THR A 746 12.28 7.50 8.34
N THR A 747 12.05 7.56 7.03
CA THR A 747 11.42 6.50 6.22
C THR A 747 12.45 5.66 5.43
N ASP A 748 12.03 4.51 4.92
CA ASP A 748 12.80 3.58 4.06
C ASP A 748 11.97 3.15 2.84
N GLY A 749 12.62 2.44 1.91
CA GLY A 749 11.97 1.82 0.75
C GLY A 749 11.19 2.83 -0.10
N ALA A 750 9.98 2.45 -0.53
CA ALA A 750 9.12 3.27 -1.36
C ALA A 750 8.84 4.64 -0.74
N SER A 751 8.50 4.72 0.56
CA SER A 751 8.20 6.01 1.22
C SER A 751 9.38 6.98 1.21
N TRP A 752 10.62 6.47 1.39
CA TRP A 752 11.82 7.29 1.25
C TRP A 752 12.06 7.73 -0.20
N HIS A 753 11.86 6.83 -1.16
CA HIS A 753 11.97 7.14 -2.58
C HIS A 753 10.98 8.23 -3.00
N THR A 754 9.70 8.12 -2.60
CA THR A 754 8.67 9.14 -2.84
C THR A 754 9.07 10.48 -2.22
N SER A 755 9.47 10.50 -0.94
CA SER A 755 9.95 11.72 -0.29
C SER A 755 11.13 12.36 -1.05
N ARG A 756 12.06 11.55 -1.54
CA ARG A 756 13.21 12.03 -2.32
C ARG A 756 12.81 12.59 -3.67
N GLN A 757 11.87 11.97 -4.39
CA GLN A 757 11.38 12.48 -5.67
C GLN A 757 10.59 13.78 -5.50
N LEU A 758 9.79 13.91 -4.44
CA LEU A 758 9.08 15.15 -4.12
C LEU A 758 10.03 16.34 -3.89
N ILE A 759 11.17 16.09 -3.24
CA ILE A 759 12.14 17.14 -2.86
C ILE A 759 13.08 17.51 -4.03
N ARG A 760 13.37 16.57 -4.94
CA ARG A 760 14.42 16.71 -5.97
C ARG A 760 14.28 17.91 -6.90
N PRO A 761 13.09 18.28 -7.43
CA PRO A 761 12.95 19.38 -8.39
C PRO A 761 13.47 20.73 -7.87
N GLN A 762 13.44 20.93 -6.55
CA GLN A 762 13.84 22.19 -5.92
C GLN A 762 15.35 22.35 -5.77
N PHE A 763 16.11 21.27 -5.94
CA PHE A 763 17.57 21.28 -5.90
C PHE A 763 18.18 21.09 -7.31
N THR A 764 17.42 21.45 -8.35
CA THR A 764 17.91 21.53 -9.73
C THR A 764 18.92 22.68 -9.88
N ARG A 765 19.77 22.61 -10.90
CA ARG A 765 20.83 23.59 -11.11
C ARG A 765 20.29 25.02 -11.24
N ASP A 766 19.21 25.20 -12.00
CA ASP A 766 18.65 26.52 -12.29
C ASP A 766 18.21 27.21 -10.99
N ARG A 767 17.54 26.47 -10.10
CA ARG A 767 17.11 26.94 -8.77
C ARG A 767 18.27 27.21 -7.82
N VAL A 768 19.29 26.37 -7.83
CA VAL A 768 20.50 26.53 -7.00
C VAL A 768 21.38 27.70 -7.49
N SER A 769 21.25 28.08 -8.76
CA SER A 769 22.01 29.17 -9.36
C SER A 769 21.40 30.57 -9.17
N ASP A 770 20.19 30.67 -8.59
CA ASP A 770 19.62 31.96 -8.18
C ASP A 770 20.28 32.43 -6.87
N LEU A 771 21.23 33.34 -7.01
CA LEU A 771 22.03 33.88 -5.91
C LEU A 771 21.45 35.18 -5.33
N HIS A 772 20.29 35.66 -5.84
CA HIS A 772 19.71 36.93 -5.40
C HIS A 772 19.33 36.90 -3.91
N CYS A 773 18.71 35.80 -3.48
CA CYS A 773 18.37 35.55 -2.08
C CYS A 773 19.61 35.64 -1.17
N PHE A 774 20.74 35.05 -1.58
CA PHE A 774 21.98 35.12 -0.81
C PHE A 774 22.52 36.54 -0.71
N GLU A 775 22.51 37.31 -1.82
CA GLU A 775 23.02 38.68 -1.79
C GLU A 775 22.16 39.59 -0.90
N ALA A 776 20.83 39.48 -0.96
CA ALA A 776 19.91 40.26 -0.14
C ALA A 776 20.20 40.06 1.36
N HIS A 777 20.28 38.80 1.80
CA HIS A 777 20.62 38.46 3.18
C HIS A 777 22.07 38.78 3.54
N MET A 778 22.99 38.74 2.58
CA MET A 778 24.40 39.10 2.79
C MET A 778 24.55 40.59 3.16
N GLN A 779 23.76 41.47 2.54
CA GLN A 779 23.75 42.90 2.89
C GLN A 779 23.30 43.14 4.33
N THR A 780 22.26 42.42 4.77
CA THR A 780 21.79 42.45 6.16
C THR A 780 22.83 41.85 7.11
N LEU A 781 23.51 40.77 6.72
CA LEU A 781 24.60 40.19 7.48
C LEU A 781 25.77 41.18 7.65
N PHE A 782 26.15 41.93 6.62
CA PHE A 782 27.18 42.96 6.76
C PHE A 782 26.81 44.05 7.78
N LYS A 783 25.53 44.48 7.81
CA LYS A 783 25.04 45.41 8.83
C LYS A 783 25.10 44.78 10.22
N ALA A 784 24.68 43.51 10.36
CA ALA A 784 24.73 42.80 11.64
C ALA A 784 26.18 42.59 12.13
N ILE A 785 27.12 42.34 11.21
CA ILE A 785 28.56 42.29 11.50
C ILE A 785 29.03 43.66 12.01
N ALA A 786 28.73 44.76 11.29
CA ALA A 786 29.02 46.14 11.70
C ALA A 786 28.46 46.48 13.10
N ASN A 787 27.26 45.97 13.40
CA ASN A 787 26.60 46.11 14.70
C ASN A 787 27.17 45.17 15.79
N ARG A 788 27.99 44.18 15.43
CA ARG A 788 28.55 43.12 16.29
C ARG A 788 27.49 42.23 16.93
N GLY A 789 26.35 42.06 16.25
CA GLY A 789 25.19 41.34 16.73
C GLY A 789 23.96 41.59 15.84
N PRO A 790 22.84 40.89 16.08
CA PRO A 790 21.61 41.11 15.33
C PRO A 790 21.14 42.56 15.46
N LEU A 791 20.49 43.08 14.42
CA LEU A 791 19.89 44.41 14.44
C LEU A 791 18.66 44.43 15.35
N GLN A 792 18.23 45.63 15.75
CA GLN A 792 17.01 45.90 16.53
C GLN A 792 15.90 46.45 15.61
N GLY A 793 15.69 45.81 14.47
CA GLY A 793 14.82 46.26 13.39
C GLY A 793 15.57 46.51 12.07
N GLU A 794 14.85 46.42 10.96
CA GLU A 794 15.41 46.53 9.60
C GLU A 794 15.97 47.94 9.30
N ASP A 795 15.35 48.96 9.89
CA ASP A 795 15.70 50.38 9.70
C ASP A 795 16.79 50.87 10.66
N GLN A 796 17.40 49.98 11.45
CA GLN A 796 18.48 50.37 12.36
C GLN A 796 19.64 50.97 11.56
N VAL A 797 19.97 52.23 11.84
CA VAL A 797 21.16 52.88 11.31
C VAL A 797 22.39 52.31 12.01
N VAL A 798 23.32 51.73 11.24
CA VAL A 798 24.56 51.15 11.73
C VAL A 798 25.74 51.88 11.09
N ASP A 799 26.73 52.24 11.91
CA ASP A 799 28.00 52.77 11.43
C ASP A 799 28.78 51.66 10.73
N MET A 800 28.86 51.76 9.41
CA MET A 800 29.51 50.75 8.56
C MET A 800 31.04 50.92 8.50
N GLU A 801 31.61 52.00 9.04
CA GLU A 801 33.04 52.34 8.91
C GLU A 801 33.88 51.96 10.14
N ASN A 802 33.28 51.32 11.16
CA ASN A 802 33.84 51.25 12.50
C ASN A 802 33.93 49.83 13.08
N LEU A 803 34.42 48.87 12.27
CA LEU A 803 34.58 47.47 12.68
C LEU A 803 36.03 47.03 12.89
N ASP A 804 37.02 47.72 12.32
CA ASP A 804 38.40 47.24 12.26
C ASP A 804 38.95 46.78 13.63
N GLY A 805 39.23 45.48 13.71
CA GLY A 805 39.84 44.85 14.87
C GLY A 805 38.94 44.64 16.10
N LYS A 806 37.64 44.95 16.01
CA LYS A 806 36.68 44.68 17.08
C LYS A 806 36.26 43.22 17.09
N GLU A 807 36.10 42.67 18.29
CA GLU A 807 35.61 41.30 18.49
C GLU A 807 34.10 41.20 18.24
N LEU A 808 33.68 40.13 17.56
CA LEU A 808 32.29 39.72 17.40
C LEU A 808 32.15 38.19 17.38
N ASP A 809 30.97 37.68 17.72
CA ASP A 809 30.64 36.26 17.57
C ASP A 809 30.01 35.99 16.20
N ILE A 810 30.82 35.53 15.25
CA ILE A 810 30.34 35.31 13.89
C ILE A 810 29.41 34.10 13.81
N SER A 811 29.51 33.15 14.76
CA SER A 811 28.71 31.95 14.73
C SER A 811 27.23 32.24 14.93
N ASP A 812 26.86 33.11 15.89
CA ASP A 812 25.46 33.49 16.11
C ASP A 812 24.86 34.12 14.83
N LEU A 813 25.62 35.00 14.17
CA LEU A 813 25.19 35.66 12.94
C LEU A 813 25.02 34.69 11.78
N PHE A 814 25.89 33.68 11.63
CA PHE A 814 25.71 32.66 10.60
C PHE A 814 24.45 31.83 10.83
N PHE A 815 24.14 31.40 12.06
CA PHE A 815 22.91 30.66 12.35
C PHE A 815 21.63 31.46 12.10
N ARG A 816 21.70 32.80 12.24
CA ARG A 816 20.61 33.73 11.89
C ARG A 816 20.49 33.91 10.38
N TYR A 817 21.61 34.18 9.71
CA TYR A 817 21.67 34.33 8.25
C TYR A 817 21.12 33.10 7.51
N THR A 818 21.60 31.90 7.84
CA THR A 818 21.16 30.67 7.16
C THR A 818 19.71 30.32 7.49
N LEU A 819 19.18 30.77 8.64
CA LEU A 819 17.77 30.59 8.97
C LEU A 819 16.90 31.47 8.07
N ASP A 820 17.29 32.72 7.86
CA ASP A 820 16.59 33.66 6.99
C ASP A 820 16.63 33.16 5.53
N VAL A 821 17.81 32.77 5.03
CA VAL A 821 17.96 32.16 3.70
C VAL A 821 17.14 30.88 3.54
N ALA A 822 17.22 29.95 4.49
CA ALA A 822 16.49 28.69 4.40
C ALA A 822 14.97 28.89 4.46
N THR A 823 14.49 29.81 5.29
CA THR A 823 13.04 30.08 5.39
C THR A 823 12.52 30.81 4.16
N GLU A 824 13.28 31.75 3.59
CA GLU A 824 12.92 32.39 2.33
C GLU A 824 12.90 31.38 1.18
N PHE A 825 13.95 30.58 1.02
CA PHE A 825 14.01 29.55 -0.01
C PHE A 825 12.85 28.55 0.11
N LEU A 826 12.52 28.13 1.34
CA LEU A 826 11.51 27.10 1.57
C LEU A 826 10.08 27.62 1.51
N LEU A 827 9.83 28.79 2.09
CA LEU A 827 8.48 29.31 2.36
C LEU A 827 8.16 30.56 1.55
N GLY A 828 9.17 31.21 0.95
CA GLY A 828 9.06 32.52 0.29
C GLY A 828 9.08 33.70 1.25
N TRP A 829 9.41 33.46 2.51
CA TRP A 829 9.44 34.45 3.59
C TRP A 829 10.61 34.14 4.52
N ASP A 830 11.47 35.13 4.75
CA ASP A 830 12.44 35.05 5.84
C ASP A 830 11.76 35.25 7.20
N VAL A 831 12.45 34.85 8.27
CA VAL A 831 11.98 35.04 9.65
C VAL A 831 12.64 36.23 10.34
N LYS A 832 13.35 37.07 9.57
CA LYS A 832 14.05 38.27 10.03
C LYS A 832 14.94 38.02 11.24
N SER A 833 15.60 36.86 11.31
CA SER A 833 16.45 36.46 12.43
C SER A 833 17.65 37.39 12.60
N LEU A 834 18.20 37.93 11.52
CA LEU A 834 19.29 38.91 11.57
C LEU A 834 18.85 40.29 12.10
N THR A 835 17.56 40.63 12.00
CA THR A 835 17.03 41.95 12.40
C THR A 835 16.08 41.90 13.59
N THR A 836 15.82 40.70 14.12
CA THR A 836 14.98 40.46 15.30
C THR A 836 15.81 39.79 16.39
N PRO A 837 16.17 40.49 17.49
CA PRO A 837 17.08 39.96 18.51
C PRO A 837 16.60 38.64 19.14
N LYS A 838 15.29 38.51 19.40
CA LYS A 838 14.66 37.28 19.89
C LYS A 838 13.68 36.74 18.87
N GLN A 839 13.91 35.51 18.43
CA GLN A 839 13.01 34.81 17.52
C GLN A 839 12.52 33.53 18.22
N GLU A 840 11.27 33.57 18.71
CA GLU A 840 10.56 32.44 19.34
C GLU A 840 10.65 31.14 18.53
N PHE A 841 10.52 31.22 17.20
CA PHE A 841 10.63 30.05 16.32
C PHE A 841 12.01 29.39 16.40
N ALA A 842 13.07 30.19 16.33
CA ALA A 842 14.45 29.70 16.35
C ALA A 842 14.80 29.07 17.70
N GLU A 843 14.37 29.69 18.80
CA GLU A 843 14.54 29.18 20.16
C GLU A 843 13.81 27.83 20.35
N ALA A 844 12.55 27.76 19.92
CA ALA A 844 11.76 26.54 19.99
C ALA A 844 12.38 25.40 19.15
N PHE A 845 12.83 25.72 17.93
CA PHE A 845 13.46 24.74 17.03
C PHE A 845 14.75 24.17 17.65
N ASN A 846 15.59 25.02 18.25
CA ASN A 846 16.81 24.58 18.92
C ASN A 846 16.52 23.70 20.15
N GLU A 847 15.48 24.01 20.93
CA GLU A 847 15.10 23.22 22.11
C GLU A 847 14.57 21.83 21.73
N VAL A 848 13.78 21.73 20.65
CA VAL A 848 13.31 20.43 20.12
C VAL A 848 14.50 19.55 19.73
N GLN A 849 15.47 20.09 18.99
CA GLN A 849 16.67 19.35 18.59
C GLN A 849 17.50 18.88 19.79
N ARG A 850 17.71 19.75 20.78
CA ARG A 850 18.46 19.44 22.01
C ARG A 850 17.83 18.28 22.77
N ILE A 851 16.51 18.29 22.96
CA ILE A 851 15.82 17.21 23.68
C ILE A 851 15.77 15.94 22.83
N GLN A 852 15.54 16.04 21.51
CA GLN A 852 15.56 14.90 20.60
C GLN A 852 16.92 14.18 20.59
N ASN A 853 18.03 14.93 20.65
CA ASN A 853 19.38 14.38 20.78
C ASN A 853 19.55 13.53 22.05
N ILE A 854 18.99 13.98 23.18
CA ILE A 854 19.01 13.23 24.44
C ILE A 854 18.13 11.97 24.33
N ILE A 855 16.94 12.09 23.72
CA ILE A 855 16.03 10.96 23.46
C ILE A 855 16.75 9.85 22.69
N ALA A 856 17.41 10.19 21.59
CA ALA A 856 18.11 9.22 20.74
C ALA A 856 19.26 8.49 21.46
N ARG A 857 19.92 9.15 22.42
CA ARG A 857 21.06 8.57 23.17
C ARG A 857 20.65 7.69 24.35
N THR A 858 19.43 7.85 24.84
CA THR A 858 18.90 7.06 25.97
C THR A 858 18.20 5.76 25.53
N GLY A 859 17.93 5.61 24.23
CA GLY A 859 17.34 4.40 23.65
C GLY A 859 16.05 3.99 24.35
N LYS A 860 15.99 2.78 24.91
CA LYS A 860 14.79 2.27 25.61
C LYS A 860 14.42 3.07 26.87
N LEU A 861 15.34 3.85 27.46
CA LEU A 861 15.06 4.70 28.62
C LEU A 861 14.42 6.04 28.25
N ARG A 862 14.17 6.33 26.96
CA ARG A 862 13.57 7.58 26.50
C ARG A 862 12.23 7.93 27.13
N HIS A 863 11.50 6.93 27.63
CA HIS A 863 10.23 7.11 28.32
C HIS A 863 10.37 7.78 29.70
N LEU A 864 11.59 7.81 30.25
CA LEU A 864 11.91 8.49 31.52
C LEU A 864 12.29 9.97 31.32
N ILE A 865 12.49 10.42 30.09
CA ILE A 865 12.86 11.81 29.80
C ILE A 865 11.61 12.69 29.91
N PRO A 866 11.61 13.75 30.73
CA PRO A 866 10.51 14.71 30.77
C PRO A 866 10.33 15.42 29.41
N LYS A 867 9.18 15.22 28.75
CA LYS A 867 8.91 15.75 27.41
C LYS A 867 8.11 17.06 27.37
N TYR A 868 7.80 17.69 28.50
CA TYR A 868 6.94 18.88 28.52
C TYR A 868 7.50 20.06 27.69
N LYS A 869 8.81 20.36 27.83
CA LYS A 869 9.47 21.40 27.02
C LYS A 869 9.54 21.04 25.54
N PHE A 870 9.73 19.74 25.26
CA PHE A 870 9.77 19.23 23.88
C PHE A 870 8.43 19.48 23.20
N TRP A 871 7.32 19.05 23.80
CA TRP A 871 5.98 19.25 23.23
C TRP A 871 5.60 20.72 23.12
N ARG A 872 5.91 21.55 24.13
CA ARG A 872 5.68 22.99 24.06
C ARG A 872 6.40 23.63 22.87
N SER A 873 7.68 23.33 22.72
CA SER A 873 8.50 23.92 21.64
C SER A 873 8.13 23.36 20.28
N LEU A 874 7.81 22.06 20.19
CA LEU A 874 7.32 21.43 18.97
C LEU A 874 5.99 22.02 18.51
N ASN A 875 5.09 22.37 19.45
CA ASN A 875 3.85 23.07 19.12
C ASN A 875 4.12 24.47 18.54
N THR A 876 5.07 25.23 19.08
CA THR A 876 5.49 26.52 18.49
C THR A 876 6.02 26.34 17.06
N VAL A 877 6.88 25.34 16.84
CA VAL A 877 7.41 25.00 15.50
C VAL A 877 6.28 24.62 14.54
N ASN A 878 5.38 23.72 14.96
CA ASN A 878 4.25 23.28 14.13
C ASN A 878 3.28 24.41 13.82
N HIS A 879 2.98 25.29 14.79
CA HIS A 879 2.11 26.44 14.58
C HIS A 879 2.68 27.39 13.52
N PHE A 880 3.98 27.68 13.61
CA PHE A 880 4.68 28.49 12.62
C PHE A 880 4.63 27.86 11.22
N ILE A 881 4.98 26.58 11.08
CA ILE A 881 5.00 25.91 9.77
C ILE A 881 3.59 25.76 9.17
N ASN A 882 2.61 25.40 10.00
CA ASN A 882 1.23 25.21 9.55
C ASN A 882 0.62 26.51 9.01
N PHE A 883 0.99 27.67 9.57
CA PHE A 883 0.55 28.96 9.03
C PHE A 883 0.91 29.13 7.54
N TYR A 884 2.13 28.78 7.14
CA TYR A 884 2.57 28.85 5.75
C TYR A 884 1.93 27.75 4.90
N ILE A 885 1.79 26.54 5.43
CA ILE A 885 1.10 25.44 4.75
C ILE A 885 -0.34 25.82 4.39
N GLU A 886 -1.10 26.39 5.33
CA GLU A 886 -2.48 26.82 5.05
C GLU A 886 -2.52 27.91 3.98
N ARG A 887 -1.55 28.84 3.97
CA ARG A 887 -1.45 29.85 2.90
C ARG A 887 -1.18 29.23 1.54
N ALA A 888 -0.27 28.26 1.46
CA ALA A 888 0.04 27.56 0.22
C ALA A 888 -1.10 26.63 -0.26
N LEU A 889 -1.90 26.10 0.67
CA LEU A 889 -3.08 25.29 0.36
C LEU A 889 -4.30 26.11 -0.07
N ARG A 890 -4.35 27.41 0.25
CA ARG A 890 -5.39 28.33 -0.27
C ARG A 890 -5.22 28.69 -1.74
N LEU A 891 -4.01 28.51 -2.28
CA LEU A 891 -3.75 28.74 -3.69
C LEU A 891 -4.30 27.56 -4.51
N SER A 892 -5.05 27.86 -5.57
CA SER A 892 -5.54 26.85 -6.50
C SER A 892 -4.37 26.18 -7.25
N PRO A 893 -4.55 24.97 -7.82
CA PRO A 893 -3.54 24.34 -8.68
C PRO A 893 -3.10 25.24 -9.84
N GLU A 894 -4.00 26.03 -10.42
CA GLU A 894 -3.73 26.98 -11.49
C GLU A 894 -2.90 28.18 -11.02
N GLU A 895 -3.20 28.71 -9.82
CA GLU A 895 -2.41 29.77 -9.20
C GLU A 895 -0.99 29.30 -8.86
N LEU A 896 -0.84 28.06 -8.41
CA LEU A 896 0.47 27.44 -8.15
C LEU A 896 1.24 27.18 -9.45
N ALA A 897 0.58 26.71 -10.51
CA ALA A 897 1.18 26.55 -11.83
C ALA A 897 1.57 27.89 -12.45
N THR A 898 0.81 28.96 -12.19
CA THR A 898 1.14 30.32 -12.63
C THR A 898 2.36 30.86 -11.89
N LYS A 899 2.43 30.65 -10.57
CA LYS A 899 3.62 30.97 -9.77
C LYS A 899 4.84 30.19 -10.21
N ALA A 900 4.69 28.94 -10.67
CA ALA A 900 5.79 28.13 -11.20
C ALA A 900 6.43 28.70 -12.48
N LYS A 901 5.77 29.64 -13.17
CA LYS A 901 6.32 30.35 -14.34
C LYS A 901 7.24 31.52 -13.97
N ASP A 902 7.23 31.93 -12.71
CA ASP A 902 8.08 32.99 -12.17
C ASP A 902 9.05 32.39 -11.14
N ASP A 903 10.32 32.30 -11.54
CA ASP A 903 11.36 31.67 -10.74
C ASP A 903 11.54 32.34 -9.36
N HIS A 904 11.20 33.61 -9.21
CA HIS A 904 11.35 34.33 -7.95
C HIS A 904 10.17 34.15 -6.98
N SER A 905 8.96 33.81 -7.45
CA SER A 905 7.77 33.65 -6.58
C SER A 905 7.37 32.20 -6.31
N TYR A 906 7.96 31.24 -7.03
CA TYR A 906 7.81 29.81 -6.75
C TYR A 906 8.74 29.38 -5.61
N THR A 907 8.23 28.63 -4.63
CA THR A 907 8.99 28.21 -3.43
C THR A 907 8.99 26.69 -3.31
N PHE A 908 9.83 26.15 -2.43
CA PHE A 908 9.80 24.72 -2.12
C PHE A 908 8.42 24.25 -1.65
N LEU A 909 7.78 25.02 -0.75
CA LEU A 909 6.43 24.73 -0.28
C LEU A 909 5.39 24.79 -1.41
N HIS A 910 5.45 25.77 -2.31
CA HIS A 910 4.55 25.82 -3.49
C HIS A 910 4.73 24.60 -4.41
N SER A 911 5.96 24.13 -4.54
CA SER A 911 6.24 22.93 -5.32
C SER A 911 5.73 21.66 -4.68
N LEU A 912 5.95 21.47 -3.38
CA LEU A 912 5.38 20.32 -2.67
C LEU A 912 3.85 20.36 -2.72
N ALA A 913 3.28 21.54 -2.54
CA ALA A 913 1.87 21.82 -2.70
C ALA A 913 1.34 21.37 -4.07
N GLY A 914 2.06 21.65 -5.16
CA GLY A 914 1.69 21.20 -6.51
C GLY A 914 1.62 19.68 -6.67
N PHE A 915 2.36 18.91 -5.87
CA PHE A 915 2.36 17.44 -5.91
C PHE A 915 1.44 16.79 -4.88
N THR A 916 1.23 17.42 -3.72
CA THR A 916 0.40 16.87 -2.65
C THR A 916 -0.29 17.97 -1.85
N ARG A 917 -1.54 17.70 -1.50
CA ARG A 917 -2.37 18.56 -0.64
C ARG A 917 -2.45 18.04 0.80
N ASP A 918 -1.79 16.93 1.09
CA ASP A 918 -1.73 16.38 2.45
C ASP A 918 -0.88 17.26 3.37
N ARG A 919 -1.55 17.93 4.32
CA ARG A 919 -0.94 18.79 5.34
C ARG A 919 0.20 18.12 6.09
N LYS A 920 0.04 16.84 6.43
CA LYS A 920 1.02 16.09 7.19
C LYS A 920 2.28 15.87 6.35
N VAL A 921 2.12 15.47 5.08
CA VAL A 921 3.26 15.29 4.16
C VAL A 921 4.02 16.60 3.97
N LEU A 922 3.30 17.71 3.74
CA LEU A 922 3.90 19.05 3.61
C LEU A 922 4.72 19.42 4.85
N ARG A 923 4.12 19.29 6.04
CA ARG A 923 4.78 19.59 7.32
C ARG A 923 6.03 18.74 7.53
N ASP A 924 5.94 17.45 7.27
CA ASP A 924 7.01 16.50 7.54
C ASP A 924 8.23 16.76 6.65
N GLN A 925 8.02 17.01 5.35
CA GLN A 925 9.14 17.31 4.45
C GLN A 925 9.75 18.70 4.72
N ILE A 926 8.95 19.72 5.02
CA ILE A 926 9.45 21.08 5.28
C ILE A 926 10.34 21.12 6.51
N ILE A 927 9.92 20.50 7.62
CA ILE A 927 10.72 20.48 8.85
C ILE A 927 12.03 19.71 8.65
N ALA A 928 11.99 18.61 7.89
CA ALA A 928 13.19 17.87 7.54
C ALA A 928 14.18 18.71 6.72
N VAL A 929 13.71 19.37 5.66
CA VAL A 929 14.59 20.20 4.81
C VAL A 929 15.10 21.43 5.56
N LEU A 930 14.28 22.05 6.42
CA LEU A 930 14.69 23.20 7.22
C LEU A 930 15.81 22.84 8.22
N LEU A 931 15.71 21.69 8.89
CA LEU A 931 16.78 21.17 9.75
C LEU A 931 18.09 20.99 8.96
N ALA A 932 17.98 20.46 7.73
CA ALA A 932 19.12 20.19 6.88
C ALA A 932 19.80 21.46 6.35
N GLY A 933 19.01 22.45 5.89
CA GLY A 933 19.52 23.65 5.23
C GLY A 933 20.07 24.70 6.19
N ARG A 934 19.50 24.85 7.38
CA ARG A 934 19.91 25.90 8.34
C ARG A 934 21.21 25.56 9.06
N ASP A 935 21.18 24.53 9.91
CA ASP A 935 22.21 24.37 10.93
C ASP A 935 23.53 23.84 10.36
N THR A 936 23.46 23.03 9.29
CA THR A 936 24.66 22.42 8.67
C THR A 936 25.53 23.45 7.95
N THR A 937 24.92 24.37 7.21
CA THR A 937 25.62 25.47 6.53
C THR A 937 26.22 26.43 7.55
N ALA A 938 25.45 26.88 8.55
CA ALA A 938 25.93 27.81 9.57
C ALA A 938 27.12 27.25 10.35
N ALA A 939 27.02 26.01 10.81
CA ALA A 939 28.11 25.37 11.54
C ALA A 939 29.39 25.26 10.69
N THR A 940 29.26 24.92 9.41
CA THR A 940 30.43 24.81 8.51
C THR A 940 31.07 26.16 8.25
N LEU A 941 30.29 27.22 8.02
CA LEU A 941 30.80 28.59 7.91
C LEU A 941 31.52 29.04 9.18
N SER A 942 30.95 28.76 10.36
CA SER A 942 31.60 29.06 11.64
C SER A 942 32.95 28.35 11.77
N TRP A 943 33.04 27.06 11.42
CA TRP A 943 34.30 26.31 11.45
C TRP A 943 35.32 26.83 10.41
N ALA A 944 34.86 27.24 9.22
CA ALA A 944 35.73 27.83 8.22
C ALA A 944 36.36 29.13 8.73
N LEU A 945 35.58 30.03 9.34
CA LEU A 945 36.09 31.28 9.90
C LEU A 945 36.96 31.05 11.13
N TYR A 946 36.63 30.05 11.96
CA TYR A 946 37.46 29.63 13.09
C TYR A 946 38.89 29.28 12.64
N GLU A 947 39.01 28.45 11.59
CA GLU A 947 40.31 28.02 11.08
C GLU A 947 41.01 29.13 10.28
N LEU A 948 40.31 29.82 9.38
CA LEU A 948 40.90 30.91 8.59
C LEU A 948 41.47 32.02 9.48
N GLY A 949 40.81 32.34 10.60
CA GLY A 949 41.32 33.29 11.60
C GLY A 949 42.60 32.84 12.32
N ARG A 950 42.95 31.54 12.26
CA ARG A 950 44.19 30.97 12.82
C ARG A 950 45.28 30.81 11.77
N TYR A 951 44.95 30.87 10.48
CA TYR A 951 45.87 30.64 9.37
C TYR A 951 45.88 31.81 8.37
N PRO A 952 46.57 32.92 8.69
CA PRO A 952 46.60 34.12 7.84
C PRO A 952 47.10 33.87 6.41
N HIS A 953 48.01 32.91 6.23
CA HIS A 953 48.51 32.53 4.90
C HIS A 953 47.40 31.95 4.01
N ALA A 954 46.48 31.17 4.59
CA ALA A 954 45.34 30.60 3.88
C ALA A 954 44.34 31.70 3.48
N VAL A 955 44.10 32.67 4.37
CA VAL A 955 43.27 33.87 4.06
C VAL A 955 43.87 34.64 2.89
N LYS A 956 45.18 34.92 2.92
CA LYS A 956 45.87 35.64 1.84
C LYS A 956 45.71 34.93 0.49
N LYS A 957 45.89 33.60 0.47
CA LYS A 957 45.77 32.79 -0.76
C LYS A 957 44.33 32.73 -1.26
N LEU A 958 43.36 32.52 -0.36
CA LEU A 958 41.94 32.53 -0.68
C LEU A 958 41.49 33.88 -1.25
N ARG A 959 41.86 34.97 -0.59
CA ARG A 959 41.54 36.32 -1.06
C ARG A 959 42.20 36.63 -2.40
N THR A 960 43.44 36.17 -2.63
CA THR A 960 44.11 36.35 -3.93
C THR A 960 43.31 35.68 -5.05
N GLU A 961 42.86 34.43 -4.85
CA GLU A 961 41.99 33.73 -5.83
C GLU A 961 40.67 34.50 -6.06
N ILE A 962 40.00 34.93 -4.98
CA ILE A 962 38.73 35.67 -5.06
C ILE A 962 38.89 37.00 -5.80
N VAL A 963 39.85 37.83 -5.40
CA VAL A 963 40.06 39.16 -5.99
C VAL A 963 40.53 39.06 -7.44
N SER A 964 41.37 38.08 -7.78
CA SER A 964 41.79 37.86 -9.18
C SER A 964 40.64 37.42 -10.09
N THR A 965 39.65 36.71 -9.54
CA THR A 965 38.49 36.21 -10.30
C THR A 965 37.35 37.23 -10.41
N LEU A 966 37.06 37.94 -9.32
CA LEU A 966 35.86 38.77 -9.17
C LEU A 966 36.16 40.26 -8.95
N GLY A 967 37.38 40.62 -8.57
CA GLY A 967 37.66 41.93 -7.97
C GLY A 967 37.02 42.07 -6.59
N THR A 968 36.98 43.31 -6.08
CA THR A 968 36.51 43.61 -4.71
C THR A 968 35.01 43.87 -4.60
N GLU A 969 34.32 44.17 -5.71
CA GLU A 969 32.92 44.62 -5.66
C GLU A 969 31.94 43.71 -6.40
N ARG A 970 32.38 43.01 -7.46
CA ARG A 970 31.49 42.21 -8.31
C ARG A 970 30.86 41.05 -7.53
N THR A 971 29.56 40.87 -7.66
CA THR A 971 28.84 39.73 -7.07
C THR A 971 29.26 38.41 -7.75
N PRO A 972 29.50 37.33 -6.99
CA PRO A 972 29.79 36.01 -7.55
C PRO A 972 28.62 35.47 -8.38
N THR A 973 28.93 34.70 -9.43
CA THR A 973 27.96 33.87 -10.15
C THR A 973 28.20 32.41 -9.80
N TYR A 974 27.24 31.53 -10.11
CA TYR A 974 27.39 30.09 -9.87
C TYR A 974 28.66 29.51 -10.53
N GLU A 975 28.97 29.92 -11.76
CA GLU A 975 30.19 29.45 -12.47
C GLU A 975 31.48 30.01 -11.84
N HIS A 976 31.47 31.25 -11.35
CA HIS A 976 32.64 31.81 -10.64
C HIS A 976 32.94 31.02 -9.37
N LEU A 977 31.91 30.72 -8.56
CA LEU A 977 32.08 29.94 -7.33
C LEU A 977 32.65 28.55 -7.61
N LYS A 978 32.18 27.92 -8.69
CA LYS A 978 32.63 26.58 -9.11
C LYS A 978 34.07 26.57 -9.62
N SER A 979 34.54 27.66 -10.24
CA SER A 979 35.90 27.74 -10.80
C SER A 979 36.99 27.97 -9.76
N MET A 980 36.64 28.46 -8.56
CA MET A 980 37.61 28.77 -7.49
C MET A 980 38.04 27.50 -6.75
N SER A 981 39.17 26.96 -7.18
CA SER A 981 39.75 25.70 -6.70
C SER A 981 40.19 25.75 -5.24
N TYR A 982 40.76 26.86 -4.79
CA TYR A 982 41.27 27.02 -3.43
C TYR A 982 40.13 27.31 -2.44
N LEU A 983 39.10 28.08 -2.84
CA LEU A 983 37.84 28.18 -2.09
C LEU A 983 37.22 26.80 -1.83
N LYS A 984 37.14 25.96 -2.88
CA LYS A 984 36.67 24.58 -2.74
C LYS A 984 37.56 23.77 -1.80
N ALA A 985 38.88 23.94 -1.87
CA ALA A 985 39.82 23.28 -0.96
C ALA A 985 39.62 23.70 0.50
N VAL A 986 39.37 24.98 0.77
CA VAL A 986 39.05 25.50 2.11
C VAL A 986 37.80 24.84 2.66
N LEU A 987 36.70 24.85 1.90
CA LEU A 987 35.44 24.21 2.33
C LEU A 987 35.61 22.70 2.53
N ASN A 988 36.31 22.04 1.61
CA ASN A 988 36.55 20.61 1.71
C ASN A 988 37.36 20.26 2.97
N GLU A 989 38.38 21.04 3.28
CA GLU A 989 39.21 20.85 4.48
C GLU A 989 38.43 21.13 5.76
N THR A 990 37.60 22.17 5.77
CA THR A 990 36.68 22.45 6.89
C THR A 990 35.74 21.27 7.11
N LEU A 991 35.07 20.77 6.07
CA LEU A 991 34.16 19.62 6.17
C LEU A 991 34.87 18.28 6.47
N ARG A 992 36.18 18.19 6.20
CA ARG A 992 37.00 17.03 6.55
C ARG A 992 37.22 16.95 8.06
N LEU A 993 37.64 18.07 8.65
CA LEU A 993 37.87 18.21 10.08
C LEU A 993 36.54 18.26 10.87
N TYR A 994 35.55 18.95 10.32
CA TYR A 994 34.28 19.27 10.96
C TYR A 994 33.11 18.85 10.06
N PRO A 995 32.89 17.54 9.83
CA PRO A 995 31.72 17.09 9.08
C PRO A 995 30.44 17.50 9.80
N ALA A 996 29.52 18.14 9.06
CA ALA A 996 28.30 18.69 9.63
C ALA A 996 27.47 17.66 10.41
N VAL A 997 27.40 16.41 9.93
CA VAL A 997 26.78 15.29 10.65
C VAL A 997 27.86 14.30 11.09
N PRO A 998 28.32 14.34 12.35
CA PRO A 998 29.51 13.61 12.80
C PRO A 998 29.26 12.13 13.08
N PHE A 999 28.01 11.75 13.35
CA PHE A 999 27.58 10.39 13.68
C PHE A 999 26.28 10.06 12.95
N ASN A 1000 26.20 8.85 12.40
CA ASN A 1000 25.02 8.37 11.69
C ASN A 1000 24.64 6.97 12.18
N VAL A 1001 23.34 6.69 12.23
CA VAL A 1001 22.80 5.39 12.62
C VAL A 1001 21.95 4.82 11.49
N ARG A 1002 22.17 3.52 11.21
CA ARG A 1002 21.33 2.66 10.38
C ARG A 1002 20.91 1.42 11.18
N LEU A 1003 19.85 0.77 10.77
CA LEU A 1003 19.43 -0.54 11.26
C LEU A 1003 19.58 -1.55 10.13
N ALA A 1004 20.01 -2.77 10.46
CA ALA A 1004 19.94 -3.88 9.52
C ALA A 1004 18.47 -4.27 9.30
N LEU A 1005 18.01 -4.28 8.06
CA LEU A 1005 16.61 -4.61 7.68
C LEU A 1005 16.37 -6.13 7.62
N LYS A 1006 17.46 -6.90 7.54
CA LYS A 1006 17.50 -8.36 7.61
C LYS A 1006 18.81 -8.81 8.25
N ASP A 1007 18.92 -10.10 8.54
CA ASP A 1007 20.19 -10.70 8.97
C ASP A 1007 21.22 -10.58 7.84
N THR A 1008 22.35 -9.91 8.12
CA THR A 1008 23.39 -9.57 7.15
C THR A 1008 24.76 -9.47 7.83
N THR A 1009 25.77 -8.97 7.13
CA THR A 1009 27.15 -8.81 7.62
C THR A 1009 27.75 -7.49 7.16
N LEU A 1010 28.58 -6.87 7.99
CA LEU A 1010 29.54 -5.85 7.53
C LEU A 1010 30.80 -6.53 7.00
N PRO A 1011 31.48 -5.96 5.98
CA PRO A 1011 32.69 -6.54 5.39
C PRO A 1011 33.84 -6.81 6.36
N ARG A 1012 34.01 -5.98 7.41
CA ARG A 1012 35.11 -6.06 8.38
C ARG A 1012 34.62 -5.90 9.81
N GLY A 1013 35.42 -6.38 10.77
CA GLY A 1013 35.20 -6.23 12.20
C GLY A 1013 34.87 -7.53 12.94
N GLY A 1014 34.71 -8.64 12.23
CA GLY A 1014 34.58 -9.98 12.81
C GLY A 1014 35.94 -10.67 12.98
N GLY A 1015 35.99 -11.68 13.84
CA GLY A 1015 37.19 -12.49 14.06
C GLY A 1015 38.21 -11.81 14.99
N PRO A 1016 39.30 -12.51 15.34
CA PRO A 1016 40.28 -12.03 16.34
C PRO A 1016 41.05 -10.76 15.93
N ASP A 1017 41.25 -10.56 14.62
CA ASP A 1017 41.99 -9.43 14.06
C ASP A 1017 41.08 -8.40 13.35
N GLY A 1018 39.76 -8.61 13.38
CA GLY A 1018 38.77 -7.75 12.74
C GLY A 1018 38.78 -7.78 11.21
N SER A 1019 39.48 -8.74 10.58
CA SER A 1019 39.55 -8.86 9.12
C SER A 1019 38.35 -9.58 8.51
N GLU A 1020 37.62 -10.36 9.30
CA GLU A 1020 36.49 -11.16 8.83
C GLU A 1020 35.18 -10.34 8.79
N PRO A 1021 34.17 -10.81 8.03
CA PRO A 1021 32.83 -10.21 8.06
C PRO A 1021 32.21 -10.26 9.47
N LEU A 1022 31.63 -9.14 9.88
CA LEU A 1022 30.95 -8.99 11.17
C LEU A 1022 29.44 -9.23 11.00
N PRO A 1023 28.84 -10.26 11.61
CA PRO A 1023 27.40 -10.47 11.57
C PRO A 1023 26.63 -9.31 12.20
N VAL A 1024 25.57 -8.86 11.52
CA VAL A 1024 24.61 -7.87 11.99
C VAL A 1024 23.21 -8.42 11.79
N LEU A 1025 22.53 -8.76 12.89
CA LEU A 1025 21.18 -9.31 12.83
C LEU A 1025 20.17 -8.20 12.54
N LYS A 1026 19.02 -8.58 11.97
CA LYS A 1026 17.87 -7.68 11.77
C LYS A 1026 17.58 -6.85 13.02
N ASP A 1027 17.25 -5.59 12.81
CA ASP A 1027 16.97 -4.56 13.80
C ASP A 1027 18.16 -4.16 14.70
N SER A 1028 19.36 -4.69 14.46
CA SER A 1028 20.57 -4.25 15.16
C SER A 1028 21.02 -2.87 14.65
N PRO A 1029 21.18 -1.87 15.53
CA PRO A 1029 21.73 -0.57 15.15
C PRO A 1029 23.21 -0.67 14.78
N VAL A 1030 23.58 -0.05 13.67
CA VAL A 1030 24.95 0.18 13.22
C VAL A 1030 25.19 1.68 13.16
N ALA A 1031 26.03 2.17 14.06
CA ALA A 1031 26.41 3.56 14.15
C ALA A 1031 27.80 3.76 13.54
N TYR A 1032 27.96 4.75 12.66
CA TYR A 1032 29.26 5.09 12.10
C TYR A 1032 29.61 6.57 12.28
N SER A 1033 30.91 6.86 12.41
CA SER A 1033 31.40 8.22 12.64
C SER A 1033 32.23 8.72 11.46
N THR A 1034 31.71 9.72 10.76
CA THR A 1034 32.45 10.49 9.75
C THR A 1034 33.55 11.32 10.41
N LEU A 1035 33.27 11.86 11.60
CA LEU A 1035 34.21 12.69 12.37
C LEU A 1035 35.49 11.93 12.75
N VAL A 1036 35.36 10.68 13.23
CA VAL A 1036 36.53 9.85 13.54
C VAL A 1036 37.20 9.35 12.26
N MET A 1037 36.41 8.80 11.32
CA MET A 1037 36.93 8.20 10.09
C MET A 1037 37.77 9.19 9.28
N GLN A 1038 37.28 10.42 9.07
CA GLN A 1038 37.99 11.43 8.29
C GLN A 1038 39.23 12.01 9.01
N ARG A 1039 39.49 11.63 10.27
CA ARG A 1039 40.68 12.04 11.04
C ARG A 1039 41.69 10.92 11.25
N ARG A 1040 41.41 9.73 10.72
CA ARG A 1040 42.28 8.55 10.82
C ARG A 1040 43.55 8.74 10.00
N ALA A 1041 44.71 8.78 10.65
CA ALA A 1041 46.00 8.97 9.99
C ALA A 1041 46.33 7.88 8.95
N ASP A 1042 45.83 6.64 9.15
CA ASP A 1042 46.10 5.52 8.25
C ASP A 1042 45.40 5.62 6.87
N LEU A 1043 44.47 6.58 6.70
CA LEU A 1043 43.81 6.86 5.43
C LEU A 1043 44.53 7.96 4.60
N TYR A 1044 45.66 8.46 5.09
CA TYR A 1044 46.39 9.57 4.50
C TYR A 1044 47.83 9.18 4.14
N PRO A 1045 48.44 9.87 3.13
CA PRO A 1045 49.89 9.87 2.96
C PRO A 1045 50.63 10.22 4.25
N PRO A 1046 51.86 9.71 4.46
CA PRO A 1046 52.70 10.09 5.58
C PRO A 1046 52.95 11.61 5.64
N VAL A 1047 53.05 12.14 6.86
CA VAL A 1047 53.37 13.55 7.09
C VAL A 1047 54.73 13.87 6.48
N SER A 1048 54.79 14.94 5.70
CA SER A 1048 56.00 15.43 5.01
C SER A 1048 55.92 16.94 4.81
N ASP A 1049 56.98 17.56 4.31
CA ASP A 1049 57.00 19.01 4.02
C ASP A 1049 55.90 19.45 3.05
N THR A 1050 55.42 18.53 2.19
CA THR A 1050 54.34 18.77 1.22
C THR A 1050 52.98 18.23 1.67
N PHE A 1051 52.90 17.55 2.82
CA PHE A 1051 51.66 16.94 3.31
C PHE A 1051 51.53 17.12 4.83
N ALA A 1052 50.68 18.07 5.22
CA ALA A 1052 50.42 18.37 6.62
C ALA A 1052 49.72 17.22 7.36
N ASP A 1053 49.98 17.13 8.67
CA ASP A 1053 49.30 16.21 9.57
C ASP A 1053 47.75 16.26 9.40
N PRO A 1054 47.05 15.12 9.30
CA PRO A 1054 45.59 15.10 9.11
C PRO A 1054 44.78 15.76 10.23
N GLY A 1055 45.35 15.99 11.41
CA GLY A 1055 44.74 16.76 12.49
C GLY A 1055 44.80 18.27 12.30
N ILE A 1056 45.67 18.76 11.40
CA ILE A 1056 45.89 20.19 11.13
C ILE A 1056 45.08 20.65 9.91
N PHE A 1057 44.47 21.83 10.00
CA PHE A 1057 43.81 22.49 8.89
C PHE A 1057 44.82 22.90 7.83
N SER A 1058 44.73 22.28 6.66
CA SER A 1058 45.57 22.61 5.50
C SER A 1058 44.78 22.44 4.21
N PRO A 1059 44.21 23.53 3.65
CA PRO A 1059 43.56 23.49 2.34
C PRO A 1059 44.52 23.06 1.22
N ASP A 1060 45.80 23.38 1.32
CA ASP A 1060 46.83 23.04 0.33
C ASP A 1060 46.95 21.54 0.06
N ARG A 1061 46.60 20.67 1.02
CA ARG A 1061 46.64 19.21 0.82
C ARG A 1061 45.80 18.78 -0.39
N TRP A 1062 44.70 19.47 -0.65
CA TRP A 1062 43.75 19.12 -1.72
C TRP A 1062 44.31 19.35 -3.14
N ALA A 1063 45.44 20.05 -3.28
CA ALA A 1063 46.15 20.15 -4.55
C ALA A 1063 46.85 18.84 -4.94
N HIS A 1064 47.19 18.00 -3.95
CA HIS A 1064 47.99 16.79 -4.15
C HIS A 1064 47.29 15.51 -3.64
N TRP A 1065 46.20 15.66 -2.90
CA TRP A 1065 45.46 14.58 -2.27
C TRP A 1065 44.05 14.43 -2.86
N HIS A 1066 43.75 13.23 -3.31
CA HIS A 1066 42.42 12.86 -3.81
C HIS A 1066 41.92 11.67 -2.99
N PRO A 1067 41.11 11.90 -1.93
CA PRO A 1067 40.60 10.80 -1.10
C PRO A 1067 39.74 9.85 -1.93
N LYS A 1068 39.70 8.57 -1.53
CA LYS A 1068 38.72 7.66 -2.11
C LYS A 1068 37.31 8.13 -1.73
N PRO A 1069 36.29 7.86 -2.56
CA PRO A 1069 34.92 8.34 -2.30
C PRO A 1069 34.27 7.90 -0.97
N HIS A 1070 34.83 6.90 -0.29
CA HIS A 1070 34.34 6.39 1.00
C HIS A 1070 35.23 6.79 2.19
N ASP A 1071 36.37 7.43 1.93
CA ASP A 1071 37.27 7.97 2.98
C ASP A 1071 36.90 9.43 3.33
N TYR A 1072 36.15 10.10 2.44
CA TYR A 1072 35.65 11.46 2.60
C TYR A 1072 34.18 11.55 2.16
N ILE A 1073 33.27 11.68 3.13
CA ILE A 1073 31.81 11.65 2.90
C ILE A 1073 31.08 12.77 3.67
N PRO A 1074 31.45 14.04 3.46
CA PRO A 1074 30.90 15.18 4.21
C PRO A 1074 29.38 15.35 4.02
N PHE A 1075 28.85 14.88 2.89
CA PHE A 1075 27.42 14.89 2.52
C PHE A 1075 26.82 13.48 2.49
N ASN A 1076 27.43 12.54 3.22
CA ASN A 1076 27.14 11.10 3.13
C ASN A 1076 27.50 10.51 1.74
N ALA A 1077 27.04 9.29 1.44
CA ALA A 1077 27.31 8.64 0.16
C ALA A 1077 26.14 7.74 -0.29
N GLY A 1078 26.23 7.24 -1.52
CA GLY A 1078 25.27 6.31 -2.10
C GLY A 1078 23.88 6.92 -2.34
N PRO A 1079 22.82 6.09 -2.43
CA PRO A 1079 21.48 6.57 -2.80
C PRO A 1079 20.91 7.63 -1.84
N ARG A 1080 21.35 7.63 -0.57
CA ARG A 1080 20.97 8.59 0.47
C ARG A 1080 21.90 9.80 0.59
N ILE A 1081 22.79 10.04 -0.38
CA ILE A 1081 23.60 11.26 -0.44
C ILE A 1081 22.72 12.52 -0.36
N CYS A 1082 23.20 13.54 0.35
CA CYS A 1082 22.48 14.78 0.60
C CYS A 1082 21.98 15.39 -0.72
N ILE A 1083 20.68 15.63 -0.81
CA ILE A 1083 20.06 16.19 -2.01
C ILE A 1083 20.35 17.69 -2.18
N GLY A 1084 20.52 18.40 -1.06
CA GLY A 1084 20.86 19.83 -1.02
C GLY A 1084 22.36 20.12 -1.06
N GLN A 1085 23.22 19.15 -1.39
CA GLN A 1085 24.68 19.32 -1.36
C GLN A 1085 25.16 20.53 -2.19
N GLN A 1086 24.64 20.69 -3.41
CA GLN A 1086 25.06 21.78 -4.29
C GLN A 1086 24.57 23.15 -3.76
N PHE A 1087 23.35 23.20 -3.22
CA PHE A 1087 22.82 24.41 -2.59
C PHE A 1087 23.70 24.86 -1.43
N ALA A 1088 23.98 23.95 -0.49
CA ALA A 1088 24.80 24.26 0.68
C ALA A 1088 26.23 24.69 0.30
N LEU A 1089 26.89 24.00 -0.63
CA LEU A 1089 28.22 24.39 -1.11
C LEU A 1089 28.22 25.75 -1.81
N THR A 1090 27.16 26.06 -2.56
CA THR A 1090 27.01 27.35 -3.24
C THR A 1090 26.83 28.48 -2.23
N GLU A 1091 25.93 28.30 -1.26
CA GLU A 1091 25.70 29.27 -0.18
C GLU A 1091 26.97 29.53 0.62
N MET A 1092 27.67 28.47 1.07
CA MET A 1092 28.92 28.60 1.82
C MET A 1092 30.00 29.33 1.01
N SER A 1093 30.14 28.96 -0.28
CA SER A 1093 31.10 29.60 -1.19
C SER A 1093 30.77 31.08 -1.38
N TYR A 1094 29.48 31.40 -1.56
CA TYR A 1094 29.00 32.76 -1.73
C TYR A 1094 29.35 33.63 -0.52
N VAL A 1095 29.03 33.16 0.69
CA VAL A 1095 29.31 33.90 1.94
C VAL A 1095 30.81 34.13 2.12
N LEU A 1096 31.66 33.10 1.94
CA LEU A 1096 33.11 33.27 2.06
C LEU A 1096 33.67 34.22 1.01
N CYS A 1097 33.18 34.14 -0.24
CA CYS A 1097 33.57 35.08 -1.30
C CYS A 1097 33.23 36.52 -0.93
N ARG A 1098 31.99 36.80 -0.52
CA ARG A 1098 31.56 38.17 -0.18
C ARG A 1098 32.30 38.70 1.04
N LEU A 1099 32.51 37.87 2.07
CA LEU A 1099 33.29 38.25 3.24
C LEU A 1099 34.73 38.63 2.86
N PHE A 1100 35.43 37.79 2.08
CA PHE A 1100 36.83 38.06 1.70
C PHE A 1100 37.00 38.95 0.47
N GLN A 1101 35.91 39.44 -0.13
CA GLN A 1101 35.94 40.64 -0.99
C GLN A 1101 36.03 41.90 -0.13
N LYS A 1102 35.19 41.99 0.92
CA LYS A 1102 35.12 43.14 1.81
C LYS A 1102 36.28 43.22 2.81
N TYR A 1103 36.64 42.11 3.45
CA TYR A 1103 37.65 42.04 4.49
C TYR A 1103 38.94 41.39 3.97
N ASP A 1104 40.11 41.98 4.25
CA ASP A 1104 41.40 41.42 3.85
C ASP A 1104 42.07 40.56 4.93
N ARG A 1105 41.60 40.71 6.17
CA ARG A 1105 42.14 40.02 7.34
C ARG A 1105 41.02 39.57 8.26
N VAL A 1106 41.18 38.35 8.77
CA VAL A 1106 40.42 37.79 9.89
C VAL A 1106 41.40 37.29 10.93
N GLU A 1107 41.15 37.58 12.20
CA GLU A 1107 41.92 37.05 13.33
C GLU A 1107 40.99 36.31 14.28
N SER A 1108 41.40 35.11 14.69
CA SER A 1108 40.71 34.35 15.72
C SER A 1108 41.01 34.94 17.10
N ARG A 1109 39.96 35.18 17.89
CA ARG A 1109 40.02 35.51 19.33
C ARG A 1109 39.79 34.27 20.21
N MET A 1110 39.77 33.08 19.61
CA MET A 1110 39.41 31.85 20.30
C MET A 1110 40.56 31.26 21.13
N LYS A 1111 41.83 31.58 20.83
CA LYS A 1111 42.98 31.00 21.54
C LYS A 1111 42.93 31.20 23.06
N ASP A 1112 42.46 32.36 23.52
CA ASP A 1112 42.32 32.66 24.95
C ASP A 1112 41.09 31.99 25.58
N ILE A 1113 40.14 31.52 24.75
CA ILE A 1113 38.88 30.89 25.15
C ILE A 1113 39.00 29.36 25.20
N ASP A 1114 39.67 28.76 24.21
CA ASP A 1114 39.74 27.31 24.00
C ASP A 1114 41.15 26.72 24.02
N GLY A 1115 42.19 27.55 24.14
CA GLY A 1115 43.59 27.09 24.18
C GLY A 1115 44.10 26.50 22.85
N GLY A 1116 43.37 26.65 21.75
CA GLY A 1116 43.67 26.05 20.45
C GLY A 1116 42.95 24.73 20.17
N GLU A 1117 42.14 24.23 21.10
CA GLU A 1117 41.38 22.98 20.99
C GLU A 1117 39.87 23.27 21.15
N PRO A 1118 39.12 23.44 20.05
CA PRO A 1118 37.75 23.92 20.13
C PRO A 1118 36.79 22.87 20.72
N VAL A 1119 35.83 23.35 21.51
CA VAL A 1119 34.73 22.51 22.01
C VAL A 1119 33.82 22.10 20.86
N LEU A 1120 33.76 20.80 20.58
CA LEU A 1120 32.96 20.19 19.53
C LEU A 1120 31.56 19.86 20.01
N LYS A 1121 30.62 20.80 19.82
CA LYS A 1121 29.22 20.56 20.20
C LYS A 1121 28.55 19.68 19.15
N ALA A 1122 28.15 18.48 19.55
CA ALA A 1122 27.54 17.50 18.64
C ALA A 1122 26.15 17.09 19.13
N ASP A 1123 25.18 17.95 18.86
CA ASP A 1123 23.76 17.62 19.05
C ASP A 1123 23.30 16.70 17.90
N ILE A 1124 22.65 17.28 16.89
CA ILE A 1124 22.40 16.64 15.58
C ILE A 1124 23.51 17.04 14.59
N VAL A 1125 23.86 18.33 14.60
CA VAL A 1125 24.93 18.94 13.80
C VAL A 1125 26.16 19.20 14.67
N LEU A 1126 27.35 19.14 14.07
CA LEU A 1126 28.62 19.49 14.70
C LEU A 1126 28.89 20.99 14.62
N SER A 1127 28.67 21.73 15.71
CA SER A 1127 28.88 23.17 15.79
C SER A 1127 29.95 23.57 16.81
N PRO A 1128 30.49 24.80 16.74
CA PRO A 1128 31.35 25.34 17.81
C PRO A 1128 30.56 25.49 19.12
N GLY A 1129 31.04 24.88 20.20
CA GLY A 1129 30.33 24.89 21.50
C GLY A 1129 30.42 26.21 22.26
N GLN A 1130 31.43 27.04 21.96
CA GLN A 1130 31.69 28.34 22.60
C GLN A 1130 31.51 29.53 21.64
N GLY A 1131 30.82 29.31 20.51
CA GLY A 1131 30.75 30.28 19.42
C GLY A 1131 32.08 30.40 18.67
N VAL A 1132 32.20 31.42 17.81
CA VAL A 1132 33.44 31.73 17.08
C VAL A 1132 33.68 33.23 17.17
N LYS A 1133 34.55 33.62 18.11
CA LYS A 1133 34.95 35.01 18.32
C LYS A 1133 36.07 35.37 17.36
N VAL A 1134 35.81 36.35 16.50
CA VAL A 1134 36.78 36.83 15.50
C VAL A 1134 36.79 38.35 15.45
N ALA A 1135 37.88 38.89 14.90
CA ALA A 1135 37.98 40.27 14.48
C ALA A 1135 38.25 40.32 12.96
N LEU A 1136 37.67 41.31 12.29
CA LEU A 1136 37.79 41.52 10.84
C LEU A 1136 38.38 42.91 10.57
N TRP A 1137 39.13 43.05 9.47
CA TRP A 1137 39.63 44.34 8.98
C TRP A 1137 39.20 44.53 7.54
N GLU A 1138 38.60 45.69 7.26
CA GLU A 1138 38.20 46.03 5.91
C GLU A 1138 39.43 46.24 5.03
N ALA A 1139 39.34 45.79 3.78
CA ALA A 1139 40.40 46.00 2.81
C ALA A 1139 40.55 47.49 2.51
N GLN A 1140 41.78 48.00 2.54
CA GLN A 1140 42.03 49.38 2.13
C GLN A 1140 41.61 49.59 0.67
N LYS A 1141 40.78 50.62 0.41
CA LYS A 1141 40.40 51.00 -0.96
C LYS A 1141 41.69 51.33 -1.72
N SER A 1142 41.93 50.67 -2.85
CA SER A 1142 42.99 51.06 -3.78
C SER A 1142 42.65 52.46 -4.27
N VAL A 1143 43.50 53.44 -3.96
CA VAL A 1143 43.40 54.82 -4.49
C VAL A 1143 43.68 54.81 -5.99
#